data_AF-A0A934F373-F1
#
_entry.id   AF-A0A934F373-F1
#
_cell.length_a   1.000
_cell.length_b   1.000
_cell.length_c   1.000
_cell.angle_alpha   90.00
_cell.angle_beta   90.00
_cell.angle_gamma   90.00
#
_symmetry.space_group_name_H-M   'P 1'
#
loop_
_entity.id
_entity.type
_entity.pdbx_description
1 polymer ?
#
loop_
_entity_poly.entity_id
_entity_poly.type
_entity_poly.pdbx_seq_one_letter_code
_entity_poly.pdbx_strand_id
1 'polypeptide(L)'
;MNRFSCCVLAFLALTSTLPAADAPPAKPPILDCFISTGDNHWLGSWLPIDSKASIEASFELLKRIGVRRVYWRGLQEAAWLETMQFREENCRYASFWKYLLRLDKELAVDRLAVEAAHKRGMEIWGVSTMFDWGAAADTPCFGDFPHNSESRLRQRHPEWVPVDKRGVLRQGGPIEFAYPEARKALADLHLKFMDRDGYDGMAFLTYVENFSLRFPDEFGFNEPVVQEFKRRAGIDARTQPFGRNATSYDWQALRGESVTAYLRELKSELAKRGKKLGVCLNPNQPRLPQFWTAVGATISAGHIQFDLDTWVRDGVVDQLIVWGGSHGPAQLKTVEDCLWLTRSSKTAVAAMTSSPFAERWKPFHERSVPLALAVGDDWQYLEYCNVPEQPLAALQSKDDLLRLRVLAQVARGKTKAAVADLAPLAKDANLLVRRMALLALTRTKDPQAVPLIEAGLSDPEHGVRCVAAQALRDLNRPESAAKLLAAVQRFPAHPLMESAVSTLPRIQPLPRAELAKAAAGHGTPSVRVVAMRALGLMPKEELVPVFAKGLNDADRFVRFAAAQALGNVTHSPKAIEALIEATKQDNVVVSNRAATSLGMIGTRQQEKELEPLRPKMIEALKNLYAKLGDGCARADADWGYRPVGNALLKFGADGERVLREFMDQRKDRRLAEQAWKSLHVRLDNGAFTESCEKEDNEAFKKRPVFSRELKVDQSKGDDASAAGPFKTIARAIAAAGPGDSIHLTPGRYRESAAFHNKSGEPGRPIKLEGHGATLDGAEPLKPTDWEMVSPGLYRNRNLLPVNPANLGRWFFVFDGKMNHMGRTSKGPSKPLKKAEELAPGEWTYVPDAPIVRKSTGGRPWDARTLKGAFYIKIDPAKKLGACRIEAPIRSNGVSLSGRCEHLVIRNVTSTHVHNDGFNIHGYSRNILFENVKAVDCGDDGVSAHDDCQIRVNGLVSSGNSTGICDVGDSVSHYNRVLIKDCLGHDLYFLDTNEHSVSNSVVQSSAWRALVVTGGPKTNGVCTLRLDNVLIHRVAGSNDVRVAAGSVLDARHVTFSNLNFLATGGAVTLRDSVIAGTPPPEISIWKGVRWQSDRNLYDTRFIRLDQTFYSPKTFGDYQRATGQDKGSRWMKVEFKQPFDGQIAKPAVGKGSGVDVSRLPSAMR
;
A
#
# COMPACT_ATOMS: atom_id res chain seq x y z
N MET A 1 39.89 40.72 -22.71
CA MET A 1 40.36 42.00 -23.31
C MET A 1 39.79 43.14 -22.46
N ASN A 2 40.68 43.93 -21.81
CA ASN A 2 40.68 45.41 -21.61
C ASN A 2 39.36 46.12 -21.21
N ARG A 3 39.23 47.00 -20.20
CA ARG A 3 40.07 47.99 -19.46
C ARG A 3 39.31 48.33 -18.16
N PHE A 4 39.90 48.67 -17.01
CA PHE A 4 40.54 49.97 -16.71
C PHE A 4 41.35 49.89 -15.41
N SER A 5 42.45 50.66 -15.36
CA SER A 5 43.49 50.68 -14.32
C SER A 5 43.45 51.95 -13.45
N CYS A 6 43.99 51.80 -12.23
CA CYS A 6 44.86 52.70 -11.44
C CYS A 6 44.42 54.13 -11.03
N CYS A 7 44.60 54.46 -9.74
CA CYS A 7 45.77 55.22 -9.24
C CYS A 7 45.79 55.37 -7.69
N VAL A 8 46.99 55.59 -7.15
CA VAL A 8 47.48 55.47 -5.76
C VAL A 8 47.97 56.83 -5.24
N LEU A 9 48.22 56.94 -3.90
CA LEU A 9 49.07 57.89 -3.13
C LEU A 9 48.31 59.06 -2.44
N ALA A 10 48.57 59.53 -1.21
CA ALA A 10 49.66 59.32 -0.23
C ALA A 10 49.36 60.04 1.14
N PHE A 11 50.03 59.58 2.23
CA PHE A 11 50.55 60.30 3.43
C PHE A 11 49.69 60.70 4.67
N LEU A 12 49.95 59.93 5.77
CA LEU A 12 50.47 60.28 7.12
C LEU A 12 49.77 61.25 8.14
N ALA A 13 49.41 60.64 9.29
CA ALA A 13 49.62 60.99 10.72
C ALA A 13 48.91 62.21 11.39
N LEU A 14 48.01 61.95 12.35
CA LEU A 14 48.21 61.99 13.83
C LEU A 14 46.87 61.89 14.61
N THR A 15 46.86 61.06 15.67
CA THR A 15 45.99 61.05 16.89
C THR A 15 44.47 60.96 16.71
N SER A 16 43.80 59.90 17.18
CA SER A 16 43.58 59.68 18.61
C SER A 16 43.28 58.20 18.94
N THR A 17 43.76 57.80 20.11
CA THR A 17 43.58 56.49 20.74
C THR A 17 42.13 56.22 21.12
N LEU A 18 41.57 55.14 20.58
CA LEU A 18 40.55 54.33 21.26
C LEU A 18 41.04 52.87 21.24
N PRO A 19 41.05 52.16 22.38
CA PRO A 19 41.47 50.77 22.40
C PRO A 19 40.48 49.95 21.57
N ALA A 20 40.99 49.27 20.54
CA ALA A 20 40.25 48.22 19.87
C ALA A 20 39.92 47.15 20.92
N ALA A 21 38.64 47.05 21.27
CA ALA A 21 38.14 45.95 22.07
C ALA A 21 38.53 44.64 21.37
N ASP A 22 39.16 43.74 22.12
CA ASP A 22 39.50 42.38 21.71
C ASP A 22 38.29 41.73 21.03
N ALA A 23 38.38 41.54 19.70
CA ALA A 23 37.44 40.69 19.00
C ALA A 23 37.60 39.28 19.58
N PRO A 24 36.52 38.63 20.06
CA PRO A 24 36.62 37.29 20.59
C PRO A 24 37.21 36.35 19.52
N PRO A 25 38.07 35.39 19.91
CA PRO A 25 38.67 34.47 18.95
C PRO A 25 37.58 33.77 18.14
N ALA A 26 37.72 33.76 16.82
CA ALA A 26 36.78 33.11 15.92
C ALA A 26 36.57 31.66 16.35
N LYS A 27 35.31 31.25 16.57
CA LYS A 27 34.99 29.88 16.93
C LYS A 27 35.45 28.93 15.81
N PRO A 28 36.09 27.80 16.14
CA PRO A 28 36.52 26.86 15.12
C PRO A 28 35.31 26.30 14.34
N PRO A 29 35.44 26.11 13.01
CA PRO A 29 34.44 25.43 12.18
C PRO A 29 33.95 24.12 12.80
N ILE A 30 32.63 23.90 12.79
CA ILE A 30 32.05 22.62 13.20
C ILE A 30 31.95 21.72 11.97
N LEU A 31 32.77 20.67 11.95
CA LEU A 31 32.81 19.69 10.87
C LEU A 31 32.08 18.41 11.29
N ASP A 32 31.08 18.04 10.51
CA ASP A 32 30.44 16.72 10.55
C ASP A 32 30.83 15.95 9.26
N CYS A 33 30.47 14.68 9.14
CA CYS A 33 30.70 13.87 7.94
C CYS A 33 29.49 13.00 7.62
N PHE A 34 29.18 12.84 6.34
CA PHE A 34 28.17 11.90 5.86
C PHE A 34 28.83 10.77 5.09
N ILE A 35 28.45 9.54 5.45
CA ILE A 35 28.98 8.32 4.84
C ILE A 35 27.82 7.54 4.23
N SER A 36 27.89 7.37 2.90
CA SER A 36 26.99 6.50 2.15
C SER A 36 27.58 5.08 2.10
N THR A 37 27.13 4.21 2.98
CA THR A 37 27.57 2.81 3.07
C THR A 37 27.29 2.04 1.77
N GLY A 38 26.08 2.14 1.22
CA GLY A 38 25.68 1.41 0.01
C GLY A 38 26.46 1.82 -1.24
N ASP A 39 26.66 3.12 -1.46
CA ASP A 39 27.41 3.59 -2.65
C ASP A 39 28.90 3.21 -2.56
N ASN A 40 29.46 3.27 -1.34
CA ASN A 40 30.82 2.83 -1.06
C ASN A 40 31.04 1.34 -1.39
N HIS A 41 30.00 0.51 -1.25
CA HIS A 41 30.05 -0.92 -1.54
C HIS A 41 29.64 -1.26 -2.99
N TRP A 42 28.87 -0.41 -3.66
CA TRP A 42 28.41 -0.65 -5.03
C TRP A 42 29.40 -0.19 -6.10
N LEU A 43 29.94 1.03 -5.99
CA LEU A 43 30.68 1.66 -7.09
C LEU A 43 32.14 1.17 -7.20
N GLY A 44 32.66 0.50 -6.16
CA GLY A 44 34.02 -0.03 -6.11
C GLY A 44 35.15 1.03 -6.10
N SER A 45 34.86 2.28 -6.49
CA SER A 45 35.79 3.41 -6.61
C SER A 45 35.99 4.24 -5.34
N TRP A 46 35.14 4.06 -4.33
CA TRP A 46 35.13 4.90 -3.13
C TRP A 46 35.81 4.19 -1.95
N LEU A 47 35.77 4.74 -0.74
CA LEU A 47 36.19 4.06 0.50
C LEU A 47 35.23 2.93 0.87
N PRO A 48 35.48 1.62 0.56
CA PRO A 48 34.74 0.58 1.23
C PRO A 48 35.06 0.62 2.72
N ILE A 49 34.00 0.79 3.48
CA ILE A 49 33.96 0.66 4.93
C ILE A 49 33.16 -0.61 5.20
N ASP A 50 33.83 -1.75 5.06
CA ASP A 50 33.21 -3.08 4.98
C ASP A 50 33.93 -4.12 5.86
N SER A 51 34.83 -3.66 6.71
CA SER A 51 35.61 -4.47 7.65
C SER A 51 35.88 -3.69 8.93
N LYS A 52 36.21 -4.39 10.02
CA LYS A 52 36.63 -3.70 11.26
C LYS A 52 37.85 -2.81 11.04
N ALA A 53 38.83 -3.27 10.25
CA ALA A 53 40.04 -2.50 9.98
C ALA A 53 39.71 -1.22 9.20
N SER A 54 38.91 -1.32 8.13
CA SER A 54 38.49 -0.15 7.32
C SER A 54 37.68 0.86 8.12
N ILE A 55 36.76 0.40 8.98
CA ILE A 55 36.01 1.25 9.91
C ILE A 55 36.97 1.98 10.86
N GLU A 56 37.83 1.26 11.58
CA GLU A 56 38.75 1.87 12.56
C GLU A 56 39.69 2.89 11.92
N ALA A 57 40.28 2.58 10.75
CA ALA A 57 41.17 3.50 10.06
C ALA A 57 40.43 4.74 9.53
N SER A 58 39.21 4.58 9.02
CA SER A 58 38.41 5.71 8.53
C SER A 58 37.99 6.62 9.67
N PHE A 59 37.48 6.07 10.77
CA PHE A 59 37.07 6.86 11.92
C PHE A 59 38.26 7.55 12.61
N GLU A 60 39.45 6.94 12.57
CA GLU A 60 40.69 7.60 13.00
C GLU A 60 41.00 8.81 12.12
N LEU A 61 40.99 8.66 10.80
CA LEU A 61 41.18 9.79 9.88
C LEU A 61 40.17 10.91 10.14
N LEU A 62 38.88 10.58 10.25
CA LEU A 62 37.80 11.54 10.50
C LEU A 62 38.02 12.31 11.81
N LYS A 63 38.39 11.62 12.88
CA LYS A 63 38.72 12.26 14.16
C LYS A 63 39.87 13.25 14.01
N ARG A 64 40.92 12.85 13.27
CA ARG A 64 42.13 13.66 13.09
C ARG A 64 41.93 14.89 12.21
N ILE A 65 41.00 14.86 11.27
CA ILE A 65 40.60 16.05 10.48
C ILE A 65 39.54 16.91 11.19
N GLY A 66 39.16 16.57 12.43
CA GLY A 66 38.29 17.37 13.28
C GLY A 66 36.79 17.08 13.13
N VAL A 67 36.40 15.94 12.58
CA VAL A 67 34.98 15.54 12.53
C VAL A 67 34.43 15.30 13.92
N ARG A 68 33.30 15.93 14.22
CA ARG A 68 32.56 15.80 15.49
C ARG A 68 31.47 14.74 15.42
N ARG A 69 30.75 14.66 14.30
CA ARG A 69 29.63 13.73 14.09
C ARG A 69 29.70 13.03 12.74
N VAL A 70 29.29 11.77 12.70
CA VAL A 70 29.08 11.00 11.48
C VAL A 70 27.58 10.75 11.26
N TYR A 71 27.06 11.09 10.08
CA TYR A 71 25.76 10.65 9.57
C TYR A 71 26.00 9.38 8.73
N TRP A 72 25.62 8.23 9.28
CA TRP A 72 25.94 6.90 8.77
C TRP A 72 24.74 6.24 8.11
N ARG A 73 24.76 6.05 6.78
CA ARG A 73 23.62 5.49 6.01
C ARG A 73 23.34 3.99 6.17
N GLY A 74 23.97 3.32 7.13
CA GLY A 74 23.72 1.89 7.36
C GLY A 74 22.35 1.58 8.00
N LEU A 75 21.74 2.52 8.72
CA LEU A 75 20.38 2.33 9.27
C LEU A 75 19.33 2.07 8.17
N GLN A 76 19.45 2.74 7.02
CA GLN A 76 18.61 2.47 5.84
C GLN A 76 18.75 1.02 5.37
N GLU A 77 19.98 0.54 5.24
CA GLU A 77 20.30 -0.81 4.77
C GLU A 77 19.79 -1.88 5.73
N ALA A 78 19.98 -1.68 7.04
CA ALA A 78 19.46 -2.59 8.07
C ALA A 78 17.92 -2.69 8.00
N ALA A 79 17.22 -1.56 7.86
CA ALA A 79 15.77 -1.52 7.70
C ALA A 79 15.29 -2.20 6.39
N TRP A 80 16.04 -2.02 5.29
CA TRP A 80 15.80 -2.73 4.03
C TRP A 80 16.00 -4.22 4.16
N LEU A 81 17.12 -4.70 4.71
CA LEU A 81 17.42 -6.12 4.84
C LEU A 81 16.38 -6.87 5.70
N GLU A 82 15.78 -6.19 6.66
CA GLU A 82 14.69 -6.73 7.48
C GLU A 82 13.40 -6.93 6.69
N THR A 83 13.03 -5.95 5.88
CA THR A 83 11.68 -5.87 5.30
C THR A 83 11.60 -6.20 3.83
N MET A 84 12.67 -6.09 3.05
CA MET A 84 12.66 -6.25 1.61
C MET A 84 12.56 -7.71 1.16
N GLN A 85 11.73 -7.95 0.15
CA GLN A 85 11.84 -9.11 -0.71
C GLN A 85 12.80 -8.78 -1.86
N PHE A 86 13.98 -9.41 -1.87
CA PHE A 86 14.95 -9.29 -2.96
C PHE A 86 14.56 -10.22 -4.12
N ARG A 87 14.68 -9.72 -5.35
CA ARG A 87 14.39 -10.48 -6.57
C ARG A 87 15.69 -10.92 -7.21
N GLU A 88 16.07 -12.19 -7.02
CA GLU A 88 17.32 -12.72 -7.56
C GLU A 88 17.32 -12.69 -9.10
N GLU A 89 16.16 -12.66 -9.76
CA GLU A 89 15.96 -12.42 -11.19
C GLU A 89 16.73 -11.19 -11.71
N ASN A 90 16.90 -10.17 -10.88
CA ASN A 90 17.76 -9.04 -11.21
C ASN A 90 19.24 -9.41 -10.96
N CYS A 91 19.88 -9.96 -12.00
CA CYS A 91 21.28 -10.40 -11.97
C CYS A 91 22.30 -9.27 -11.70
N ARG A 92 21.92 -7.99 -11.84
CA ARG A 92 22.80 -6.87 -11.56
C ARG A 92 22.94 -6.62 -10.06
N TYR A 93 21.83 -6.71 -9.32
CA TYR A 93 21.78 -6.39 -7.89
C TYR A 93 21.85 -7.62 -6.97
N ALA A 94 21.61 -8.83 -7.47
CA ALA A 94 21.55 -10.02 -6.62
C ALA A 94 22.86 -10.29 -5.84
N SER A 95 24.03 -10.08 -6.44
CA SER A 95 25.32 -10.24 -5.73
C SER A 95 25.58 -9.13 -4.72
N PHE A 96 25.07 -7.92 -4.96
CA PHE A 96 25.15 -6.80 -4.04
C PHE A 96 24.30 -7.01 -2.79
N TRP A 97 23.05 -7.46 -2.94
CA TRP A 97 22.19 -7.77 -1.78
C TRP A 97 22.77 -8.88 -0.91
N LYS A 98 23.37 -9.91 -1.52
CA LYS A 98 24.12 -10.94 -0.78
C LYS A 98 25.32 -10.36 -0.03
N TYR A 99 26.00 -9.39 -0.64
CA TYR A 99 27.11 -8.68 0.02
C TYR A 99 26.63 -7.86 1.21
N LEU A 100 25.61 -7.01 1.05
CA LEU A 100 25.04 -6.21 2.14
C LEU A 100 24.51 -7.08 3.28
N LEU A 101 23.83 -8.19 2.97
CA LEU A 101 23.34 -9.12 3.99
C LEU A 101 24.48 -9.69 4.83
N ARG A 102 25.60 -10.03 4.19
CA ARG A 102 26.81 -10.46 4.89
C ARG A 102 27.36 -9.36 5.79
N LEU A 103 27.43 -8.11 5.32
CA LEU A 103 27.93 -6.99 6.13
C LEU A 103 27.05 -6.73 7.37
N ASP A 104 25.72 -6.73 7.24
CA ASP A 104 24.80 -6.55 8.37
C ASP A 104 24.80 -7.74 9.32
N LYS A 105 24.67 -8.98 8.81
CA LYS A 105 24.43 -10.17 9.63
C LYS A 105 25.69 -10.84 10.17
N GLU A 106 26.77 -10.87 9.39
CA GLU A 106 28.01 -11.55 9.80
C GLU A 106 28.99 -10.58 10.47
N LEU A 107 29.09 -9.34 9.98
CA LEU A 107 30.08 -8.38 10.46
C LEU A 107 29.52 -7.32 11.40
N ALA A 108 28.21 -7.07 11.38
CA ALA A 108 27.55 -6.02 12.16
C ALA A 108 28.22 -4.65 11.98
N VAL A 109 28.46 -4.25 10.73
CA VAL A 109 29.20 -3.02 10.36
C VAL A 109 28.65 -1.75 11.01
N ASP A 110 27.33 -1.68 11.23
CA ASP A 110 26.66 -0.57 11.92
C ASP A 110 27.14 -0.43 13.36
N ARG A 111 27.11 -1.52 14.12
CA ARG A 111 27.59 -1.55 15.50
C ARG A 111 29.07 -1.25 15.58
N LEU A 112 29.87 -1.80 14.68
CA LEU A 112 31.31 -1.52 14.62
C LEU A 112 31.59 -0.03 14.34
N ALA A 113 30.80 0.61 13.48
CA ALA A 113 30.91 2.05 13.22
C ALA A 113 30.53 2.87 14.46
N VAL A 114 29.48 2.46 15.19
CA VAL A 114 29.09 3.12 16.45
C VAL A 114 30.19 3.01 17.51
N GLU A 115 30.71 1.79 17.73
CA GLU A 115 31.82 1.56 18.66
C GLU A 115 33.06 2.39 18.29
N ALA A 116 33.41 2.44 17.00
CA ALA A 116 34.56 3.22 16.51
C ALA A 116 34.38 4.73 16.69
N ALA A 117 33.14 5.24 16.57
CA ALA A 117 32.79 6.64 16.82
C ALA A 117 32.92 6.99 18.31
N HIS A 118 32.29 6.19 19.18
CA HIS A 118 32.27 6.42 20.62
C HIS A 118 33.66 6.34 21.23
N LYS A 119 34.49 5.38 20.79
CA LYS A 119 35.90 5.27 21.19
C LYS A 119 36.71 6.54 20.93
N ARG A 120 36.30 7.37 19.96
CA ARG A 120 36.97 8.62 19.56
C ARG A 120 36.22 9.88 20.05
N GLY A 121 35.19 9.72 20.87
CA GLY A 121 34.35 10.80 21.37
C GLY A 121 33.60 11.53 20.26
N MET A 122 33.22 10.82 19.20
CA MET A 122 32.39 11.35 18.12
C MET A 122 30.94 10.88 18.29
N GLU A 123 29.99 11.71 17.85
CA GLU A 123 28.57 11.37 17.77
C GLU A 123 28.30 10.63 16.46
N ILE A 124 27.36 9.68 16.45
CA ILE A 124 26.98 8.96 15.23
C ILE A 124 25.47 8.85 15.11
N TRP A 125 24.94 9.31 13.98
CA TRP A 125 23.52 9.26 13.67
C TRP A 125 23.26 8.28 12.53
N GLY A 126 22.36 7.33 12.73
CA GLY A 126 21.91 6.42 11.68
C GLY A 126 21.07 7.18 10.66
N VAL A 127 21.42 7.13 9.38
CA VAL A 127 20.64 7.73 8.29
C VAL A 127 19.75 6.65 7.69
N SER A 128 18.43 6.89 7.72
CA SER A 128 17.43 6.05 7.09
C SER A 128 16.73 6.79 5.95
N THR A 129 15.88 6.08 5.21
CA THR A 129 14.97 6.68 4.24
C THR A 129 13.58 6.88 4.83
N MET A 130 12.95 8.00 4.46
CA MET A 130 11.55 8.26 4.81
C MET A 130 10.61 7.58 3.82
N PHE A 131 10.95 7.56 2.54
CA PHE A 131 10.04 7.17 1.47
C PHE A 131 10.54 6.03 0.58
N ASP A 132 11.79 5.58 0.68
CA ASP A 132 12.33 4.63 -0.29
C ASP A 132 12.20 3.17 0.16
N TRP A 133 11.02 2.58 -0.02
CA TRP A 133 10.72 1.21 0.39
C TRP A 133 10.64 0.22 -0.79
N GLY A 134 11.38 0.50 -1.87
CA GLY A 134 11.45 -0.35 -3.06
C GLY A 134 10.18 -0.27 -3.91
N ALA A 135 10.12 -1.07 -4.98
CA ALA A 135 9.05 -0.94 -5.97
C ALA A 135 8.60 -2.28 -6.58
N ALA A 136 7.40 -2.26 -7.16
CA ALA A 136 6.83 -3.37 -7.89
C ALA A 136 7.77 -3.85 -9.00
N ALA A 137 7.72 -5.14 -9.31
CA ALA A 137 8.67 -5.79 -10.21
C ALA A 137 8.72 -5.17 -11.62
N ASP A 138 7.62 -4.57 -12.08
CA ASP A 138 7.48 -3.91 -13.38
C ASP A 138 7.88 -2.42 -13.39
N THR A 139 8.43 -1.92 -12.27
CA THR A 139 9.08 -0.61 -12.17
C THR A 139 10.52 -0.70 -12.67
N PRO A 140 11.02 0.27 -13.47
CA PRO A 140 12.41 0.24 -13.91
C PRO A 140 13.41 0.36 -12.75
N CYS A 141 14.50 -0.41 -12.85
CA CYS A 141 15.70 -0.22 -12.03
C CYS A 141 16.89 0.06 -12.97
N PHE A 142 17.11 1.33 -13.32
CA PHE A 142 18.11 1.75 -14.32
C PHE A 142 17.99 1.00 -15.67
N GLY A 143 16.76 0.73 -16.10
CA GLY A 143 16.45 0.00 -17.34
C GLY A 143 16.50 -1.53 -17.23
N ASP A 144 16.88 -2.08 -16.08
CA ASP A 144 16.83 -3.52 -15.81
C ASP A 144 15.50 -3.93 -15.17
N PHE A 145 15.07 -5.16 -15.49
CA PHE A 145 13.88 -5.81 -14.93
C PHE A 145 14.21 -7.19 -14.36
N PRO A 146 13.50 -7.62 -13.30
CA PRO A 146 12.53 -6.83 -12.54
C PRO A 146 13.21 -5.74 -11.68
N HIS A 147 12.42 -4.84 -11.08
CA HIS A 147 12.93 -3.99 -9.99
C HIS A 147 13.60 -4.87 -8.91
N ASN A 148 14.73 -4.42 -8.37
CA ASN A 148 15.61 -5.29 -7.57
C ASN A 148 14.99 -5.78 -6.24
N SER A 149 14.09 -5.01 -5.62
CA SER A 149 13.45 -5.35 -4.36
C SER A 149 12.14 -4.58 -4.12
N GLU A 150 11.34 -5.05 -3.16
CA GLU A 150 10.18 -4.34 -2.62
C GLU A 150 9.94 -4.70 -1.16
N SER A 151 9.53 -3.73 -0.33
CA SER A 151 9.22 -4.00 1.07
C SER A 151 8.02 -4.94 1.23
N ARG A 152 8.17 -5.96 2.09
CA ARG A 152 7.08 -6.86 2.49
C ARG A 152 5.95 -6.13 3.20
N LEU A 153 6.19 -4.95 3.78
CA LEU A 153 5.13 -4.09 4.33
C LEU A 153 4.19 -3.64 3.21
N ARG A 154 4.74 -3.16 2.09
CA ARG A 154 3.96 -2.74 0.91
C ARG A 154 3.19 -3.90 0.29
N GLN A 155 3.77 -5.10 0.29
CA GLN A 155 3.13 -6.29 -0.28
C GLN A 155 1.99 -6.84 0.60
N ARG A 156 2.18 -6.84 1.93
CA ARG A 156 1.16 -7.30 2.89
C ARG A 156 0.05 -6.28 3.08
N HIS A 157 0.36 -5.00 2.89
CA HIS A 157 -0.55 -3.88 3.04
C HIS A 157 -0.60 -3.04 1.75
N PRO A 158 -1.15 -3.58 0.65
CA PRO A 158 -1.26 -2.83 -0.60
C PRO A 158 -2.07 -1.54 -0.46
N GLU A 159 -2.94 -1.43 0.54
CA GLU A 159 -3.66 -0.20 0.88
C GLU A 159 -2.75 0.95 1.33
N TRP A 160 -1.57 0.65 1.89
CA TRP A 160 -0.59 1.66 2.29
C TRP A 160 0.27 2.16 1.14
N VAL A 161 0.22 1.55 -0.04
CA VAL A 161 1.00 2.01 -1.19
C VAL A 161 0.28 3.19 -1.85
N PRO A 162 0.95 4.33 -2.12
CA PRO A 162 0.32 5.45 -2.81
C PRO A 162 -0.31 5.04 -4.14
N VAL A 163 -1.56 5.44 -4.36
CA VAL A 163 -2.31 5.14 -5.59
C VAL A 163 -2.63 6.39 -6.39
N ASP A 164 -2.81 6.22 -7.70
CA ASP A 164 -3.29 7.28 -8.59
C ASP A 164 -4.77 7.60 -8.32
N LYS A 165 -5.29 8.68 -8.94
CA LYS A 165 -6.70 9.12 -8.78
C LYS A 165 -7.73 8.00 -8.97
N ARG A 166 -7.39 6.97 -9.76
CA ARG A 166 -8.29 5.88 -10.16
C ARG A 166 -8.04 4.58 -9.37
N GLY A 167 -7.01 4.53 -8.53
CA GLY A 167 -6.66 3.33 -7.76
C GLY A 167 -6.02 2.20 -8.59
N VAL A 168 -5.59 2.49 -9.83
CA VAL A 168 -5.10 1.49 -10.80
C VAL A 168 -3.58 1.38 -10.79
N LEU A 169 -2.89 2.52 -10.69
CA LEU A 169 -1.43 2.56 -10.64
C LEU A 169 -0.98 2.75 -9.20
N ARG A 170 0.21 2.22 -8.90
CA ARG A 170 0.83 2.26 -7.56
C ARG A 170 2.23 2.85 -7.67
N GLN A 171 2.54 3.79 -6.79
CA GLN A 171 3.86 4.43 -6.76
C GLN A 171 4.90 3.47 -6.18
N GLY A 172 6.08 3.42 -6.80
CA GLY A 172 7.26 2.76 -6.22
C GLY A 172 7.89 3.66 -5.16
N GLY A 173 8.36 3.09 -4.06
CA GLY A 173 9.00 3.82 -2.97
C GLY A 173 8.05 4.05 -1.78
N PRO A 174 7.25 5.13 -1.76
CA PRO A 174 6.65 5.58 -0.50
C PRO A 174 5.62 4.62 0.10
N ILE A 175 5.45 4.72 1.43
CA ILE A 175 4.33 4.17 2.18
C ILE A 175 3.51 5.37 2.66
N GLU A 176 2.19 5.31 2.52
CA GLU A 176 1.28 6.42 2.80
C GLU A 176 1.07 6.57 4.31
N PHE A 177 1.57 7.67 4.86
CA PHE A 177 1.55 7.94 6.30
C PHE A 177 0.17 8.31 6.84
N ALA A 178 -0.82 8.51 5.98
CA ALA A 178 -2.20 8.75 6.41
C ALA A 178 -2.78 7.58 7.22
N TYR A 179 -2.22 6.37 7.07
CA TYR A 179 -2.56 5.19 7.88
C TYR A 179 -1.76 5.17 9.19
N PRO A 180 -2.40 5.27 10.38
CA PRO A 180 -1.71 5.21 11.66
C PRO A 180 -0.92 3.92 11.89
N GLU A 181 -1.42 2.79 11.39
CA GLU A 181 -0.78 1.48 11.48
C GLU A 181 0.53 1.45 10.67
N ALA A 182 0.55 2.11 9.50
CA ALA A 182 1.74 2.23 8.67
C ALA A 182 2.82 3.06 9.37
N ARG A 183 2.43 4.19 9.98
CA ARG A 183 3.34 5.04 10.77
C ARG A 183 3.93 4.26 11.94
N LYS A 184 3.09 3.54 12.70
CA LYS A 184 3.54 2.71 13.82
C LYS A 184 4.53 1.64 13.36
N ALA A 185 4.21 0.90 12.31
CA ALA A 185 5.07 -0.17 11.80
C ALA A 185 6.46 0.35 11.39
N LEU A 186 6.51 1.52 10.74
CA LEU A 186 7.78 2.15 10.37
C LEU A 186 8.52 2.72 11.57
N ALA A 187 7.83 3.31 12.55
CA ALA A 187 8.48 3.79 13.78
C ALA A 187 9.10 2.63 14.57
N ASP A 188 8.36 1.54 14.76
CA ASP A 188 8.84 0.32 15.43
C ASP A 188 10.08 -0.25 14.72
N LEU A 189 10.07 -0.27 13.38
CA LEU A 189 11.20 -0.76 12.58
C LEU A 189 12.47 0.07 12.79
N HIS A 190 12.37 1.40 12.75
CA HIS A 190 13.52 2.27 12.98
C HIS A 190 14.03 2.16 14.41
N LEU A 191 13.13 2.14 15.40
CA LEU A 191 13.48 2.02 16.81
C LEU A 191 14.21 0.69 17.10
N LYS A 192 13.79 -0.41 16.46
CA LYS A 192 14.48 -1.71 16.57
C LYS A 192 15.97 -1.59 16.24
N PHE A 193 16.33 -0.92 15.16
CA PHE A 193 17.73 -0.80 14.72
C PHE A 193 18.49 0.29 15.46
N MET A 194 17.82 1.37 15.85
CA MET A 194 18.36 2.35 16.79
C MET A 194 18.83 1.69 18.09
N ASP A 195 18.00 0.81 18.66
CA ASP A 195 18.30 0.10 19.91
C ASP A 195 19.33 -1.03 19.68
N ARG A 196 19.31 -1.72 18.53
CA ARG A 196 20.26 -2.81 18.18
C ARG A 196 21.72 -2.34 18.10
N ASP A 197 21.93 -1.19 17.47
CA ASP A 197 23.27 -0.74 17.06
C ASP A 197 23.82 0.38 17.95
N GLY A 198 22.96 1.08 18.70
CA GLY A 198 23.39 2.04 19.71
C GLY A 198 23.63 3.47 19.21
N TYR A 199 23.09 3.85 18.04
CA TYR A 199 23.20 5.21 17.48
C TYR A 199 22.78 6.30 18.47
N ASP A 200 23.40 7.48 18.38
CA ASP A 200 23.10 8.65 19.24
C ASP A 200 21.87 9.44 18.76
N GLY A 201 21.52 9.28 17.49
CA GLY A 201 20.37 9.88 16.84
C GLY A 201 20.13 9.25 15.47
N MET A 202 19.14 9.74 14.76
CA MET A 202 18.90 9.36 13.37
C MET A 202 18.55 10.55 12.50
N ALA A 203 18.77 10.41 11.19
CA ALA A 203 18.31 11.38 10.20
C ALA A 203 17.58 10.69 9.04
N PHE A 204 16.63 11.39 8.42
CA PHE A 204 15.96 10.92 7.22
C PHE A 204 16.46 11.58 5.95
N LEU A 205 16.77 10.76 4.94
CA LEU A 205 16.69 11.16 3.54
C LEU A 205 15.22 11.14 3.09
N THR A 206 14.84 12.11 2.27
CA THR A 206 13.45 12.35 1.85
C THR A 206 13.22 12.18 0.35
N TYR A 207 14.19 11.65 -0.40
CA TYR A 207 14.01 11.27 -1.80
C TYR A 207 13.72 9.76 -1.92
N VAL A 208 13.41 9.31 -3.14
CA VAL A 208 13.20 7.90 -3.51
C VAL A 208 14.13 7.51 -4.67
N GLU A 209 14.83 6.38 -4.59
CA GLU A 209 15.78 5.90 -5.63
C GLU A 209 15.08 5.10 -6.74
N ASN A 210 14.03 5.68 -7.36
CA ASN A 210 13.38 5.05 -8.50
C ASN A 210 12.78 6.08 -9.47
N PHE A 211 12.35 5.57 -10.62
CA PHE A 211 11.74 6.35 -11.70
C PHE A 211 10.24 6.07 -11.83
N SER A 212 9.51 5.98 -10.71
CA SER A 212 8.10 5.55 -10.72
C SER A 212 7.07 6.65 -11.02
N LEU A 213 7.48 7.92 -11.01
CA LEU A 213 6.61 9.07 -11.31
C LEU A 213 6.71 9.52 -12.77
N ARG A 214 5.57 9.92 -13.34
CA ARG A 214 5.45 10.60 -14.64
C ARG A 214 5.13 12.08 -14.49
N PHE A 215 4.47 12.45 -13.39
CA PHE A 215 4.28 13.83 -12.93
C PHE A 215 4.17 13.91 -11.40
N PRO A 216 4.43 15.07 -10.78
CA PRO A 216 4.60 15.16 -9.32
C PRO A 216 3.37 14.80 -8.45
N ASP A 217 2.16 15.07 -8.96
CA ASP A 217 0.88 14.85 -8.25
C ASP A 217 0.12 13.61 -8.78
N GLU A 218 0.84 12.65 -9.37
CA GLU A 218 0.23 11.44 -9.94
C GLU A 218 -0.39 10.52 -8.89
N PHE A 219 0.22 10.45 -7.71
CA PHE A 219 -0.16 9.53 -6.64
C PHE A 219 -0.50 10.26 -5.33
N GLY A 220 -0.98 9.49 -4.35
CA GLY A 220 -1.37 9.98 -3.02
C GLY A 220 -2.88 10.01 -2.80
N PHE A 221 -3.66 9.46 -3.74
CA PHE A 221 -5.14 9.41 -3.69
C PHE A 221 -5.66 8.22 -2.89
N ASN A 222 -4.92 7.82 -1.84
CA ASN A 222 -5.33 6.79 -0.91
C ASN A 222 -6.56 7.25 -0.12
N GLU A 223 -7.37 6.29 0.30
CA GLU A 223 -8.67 6.59 0.87
C GLU A 223 -8.64 7.58 2.04
N PRO A 224 -7.80 7.41 3.08
CA PRO A 224 -7.85 8.29 4.24
C PRO A 224 -7.56 9.74 3.86
N VAL A 225 -6.66 9.95 2.88
CA VAL A 225 -6.33 11.28 2.36
C VAL A 225 -7.52 11.86 1.61
N VAL A 226 -8.15 11.08 0.72
CA VAL A 226 -9.32 11.53 -0.07
C VAL A 226 -10.50 11.87 0.83
N GLN A 227 -10.79 11.02 1.82
CA GLN A 227 -11.91 11.25 2.74
C GLN A 227 -11.67 12.45 3.63
N GLU A 228 -10.47 12.60 4.18
CA GLU A 228 -10.16 13.76 5.01
C GLU A 228 -10.17 15.06 4.20
N PHE A 229 -9.66 15.04 2.96
CA PHE A 229 -9.76 16.19 2.07
C PHE A 229 -11.21 16.52 1.73
N LYS A 230 -12.03 15.52 1.40
CA LYS A 230 -13.46 15.71 1.12
C LYS A 230 -14.21 16.26 2.31
N ARG A 231 -13.89 15.80 3.52
CA ARG A 231 -14.46 16.31 4.77
C ARG A 231 -14.13 17.79 5.00
N ARG A 232 -12.90 18.21 4.69
CA ARG A 232 -12.43 19.61 4.88
C ARG A 232 -12.86 20.55 3.77
N ALA A 233 -12.73 20.10 2.52
CA ALA A 233 -12.85 20.92 1.32
C ALA A 233 -14.20 20.76 0.60
N GLY A 234 -15.01 19.76 0.98
CA GLY A 234 -16.31 19.49 0.38
C GLY A 234 -16.26 18.86 -1.02
N ILE A 235 -15.08 18.52 -1.52
CA ILE A 235 -14.88 17.92 -2.86
C ILE A 235 -14.13 16.59 -2.81
N ASP A 236 -14.46 15.69 -3.72
CA ASP A 236 -13.78 14.41 -3.88
C ASP A 236 -12.64 14.54 -4.92
N ALA A 237 -11.40 14.59 -4.46
CA ALA A 237 -10.22 14.85 -5.29
C ALA A 237 -9.95 13.81 -6.39
N ARG A 238 -10.62 12.65 -6.37
CA ARG A 238 -10.54 11.64 -7.43
C ARG A 238 -11.45 11.95 -8.61
N THR A 239 -12.56 12.65 -8.37
CA THR A 239 -13.64 12.82 -9.36
C THR A 239 -13.92 14.28 -9.69
N GLN A 240 -13.52 15.20 -8.83
CA GLN A 240 -13.73 16.64 -8.97
C GLN A 240 -12.37 17.36 -9.08
N PRO A 241 -12.25 18.36 -9.96
CA PRO A 241 -11.00 19.11 -10.12
C PRO A 241 -10.74 19.99 -8.90
N PHE A 242 -9.47 20.26 -8.61
CA PHE A 242 -9.09 21.29 -7.66
C PHE A 242 -9.57 22.67 -8.13
N GLY A 243 -9.98 23.50 -7.18
CA GLY A 243 -10.55 24.82 -7.44
C GLY A 243 -10.00 25.87 -6.49
N ARG A 244 -10.51 27.11 -6.58
CA ARG A 244 -10.01 28.25 -5.80
C ARG A 244 -10.08 28.06 -4.28
N ASN A 245 -11.06 27.31 -3.79
CA ASN A 245 -11.30 27.07 -2.36
C ASN A 245 -10.79 25.70 -1.88
N ALA A 246 -10.23 24.89 -2.79
CA ALA A 246 -9.77 23.52 -2.54
C ALA A 246 -8.66 23.23 -3.54
N THR A 247 -7.46 23.73 -3.25
CA THR A 247 -6.33 23.77 -4.17
C THR A 247 -5.50 22.49 -4.11
N SER A 248 -4.64 22.28 -5.11
CA SER A 248 -3.61 21.23 -5.03
C SER A 248 -2.63 21.46 -3.88
N TYR A 249 -2.41 22.71 -3.46
CA TYR A 249 -1.59 23.01 -2.29
C TYR A 249 -2.23 22.49 -1.00
N ASP A 250 -3.54 22.69 -0.83
CA ASP A 250 -4.28 22.16 0.34
C ASP A 250 -4.20 20.62 0.39
N TRP A 251 -4.24 19.98 -0.78
CA TRP A 251 -4.07 18.54 -0.91
C TRP A 251 -2.65 18.09 -0.51
N GLN A 252 -1.63 18.75 -1.03
CA GLN A 252 -0.22 18.47 -0.71
C GLN A 252 0.10 18.72 0.78
N ALA A 253 -0.50 19.76 1.37
CA ALA A 253 -0.39 20.10 2.79
C ALA A 253 -1.03 19.03 3.67
N LEU A 254 -2.23 18.54 3.31
CA LEU A 254 -2.88 17.44 4.03
C LEU A 254 -2.01 16.17 4.06
N ARG A 255 -1.35 15.84 2.94
CA ARG A 255 -0.38 14.73 2.91
C ARG A 255 0.82 15.00 3.84
N GLY A 256 1.30 16.24 3.87
CA GLY A 256 2.35 16.70 4.78
C GLY A 256 2.00 16.64 6.27
N GLU A 257 0.74 16.81 6.64
CA GLU A 257 0.27 16.61 8.02
C GLU A 257 0.52 15.17 8.48
N SER A 258 0.36 14.20 7.58
CA SER A 258 0.60 12.79 7.89
C SER A 258 2.09 12.49 8.08
N VAL A 259 2.98 13.13 7.33
CA VAL A 259 4.43 13.10 7.57
C VAL A 259 4.75 13.69 8.95
N THR A 260 4.12 14.81 9.29
CA THR A 260 4.30 15.48 10.58
C THR A 260 3.85 14.59 11.74
N ALA A 261 2.73 13.88 11.59
CA ALA A 261 2.26 12.91 12.57
C ALA A 261 3.29 11.78 12.78
N TYR A 262 3.84 11.22 11.70
CA TYR A 262 4.87 10.18 11.78
C TYR A 262 6.12 10.66 12.52
N LEU A 263 6.66 11.82 12.15
CA LEU A 263 7.83 12.38 12.80
C LEU A 263 7.58 12.67 14.28
N ARG A 264 6.38 13.15 14.64
CA ARG A 264 6.00 13.42 16.05
C ARG A 264 5.91 12.13 16.87
N GLU A 265 5.29 11.10 16.34
CA GLU A 265 5.18 9.78 16.97
C GLU A 265 6.58 9.18 17.19
N LEU A 266 7.44 9.18 16.16
CA LEU A 266 8.81 8.68 16.25
C LEU A 266 9.68 9.52 17.21
N LYS A 267 9.59 10.86 17.14
CA LYS A 267 10.32 11.78 18.02
C LYS A 267 10.00 11.53 19.49
N SER A 268 8.73 11.28 19.82
CA SER A 268 8.32 10.93 21.18
C SER A 268 9.06 9.70 21.71
N GLU A 269 9.16 8.64 20.89
CA GLU A 269 9.86 7.40 21.26
C GLU A 269 11.38 7.54 21.31
N LEU A 270 11.97 8.33 20.41
CA LEU A 270 13.40 8.64 20.42
C LEU A 270 13.78 9.48 21.65
N ALA A 271 12.95 10.46 22.02
CA ALA A 271 13.20 11.32 23.17
C ALA A 271 13.24 10.51 24.49
N LYS A 272 12.38 9.50 24.64
CA LYS A 272 12.41 8.56 25.79
C LYS A 272 13.73 7.80 25.91
N ARG A 273 14.45 7.63 24.80
CA ARG A 273 15.75 6.97 24.71
C ARG A 273 16.94 7.95 24.73
N GLY A 274 16.66 9.25 24.90
CA GLY A 274 17.69 10.29 24.82
C GLY A 274 18.28 10.47 23.41
N LYS A 275 17.58 10.03 22.37
CA LYS A 275 18.06 10.06 20.97
C LYS A 275 17.47 11.25 20.21
N LYS A 276 18.21 11.70 19.20
CA LYS A 276 17.85 12.85 18.36
C LYS A 276 17.31 12.44 16.99
N LEU A 277 16.55 13.34 16.38
CA LEU A 277 15.93 13.17 15.06
C LEU A 277 16.28 14.35 14.15
N GLY A 278 16.85 14.06 12.98
CA GLY A 278 17.11 15.01 11.91
C GLY A 278 16.32 14.69 10.63
N VAL A 279 16.11 15.70 9.78
CA VAL A 279 15.51 15.52 8.45
C VAL A 279 16.31 16.28 7.42
N CYS A 280 16.67 15.60 6.33
CA CYS A 280 17.33 16.20 5.18
C CYS A 280 16.32 16.92 4.28
N LEU A 281 16.56 18.21 4.05
CA LEU A 281 15.70 19.10 3.29
C LEU A 281 16.19 19.27 1.86
N ASN A 282 15.21 19.50 0.96
CA ASN A 282 15.49 19.94 -0.39
C ASN A 282 16.14 21.34 -0.37
N PRO A 283 17.29 21.54 -1.04
CA PRO A 283 18.05 22.78 -0.95
C PRO A 283 17.52 23.91 -1.84
N ASN A 284 16.49 23.64 -2.66
CA ASN A 284 15.83 24.64 -3.49
C ASN A 284 14.43 24.98 -2.95
N GLN A 285 13.74 23.98 -2.40
CA GLN A 285 12.36 24.08 -1.92
C GLN A 285 12.22 23.29 -0.62
N PRO A 286 12.64 23.82 0.55
CA PRO A 286 12.80 23.06 1.79
C PRO A 286 11.50 22.45 2.34
N ARG A 287 10.34 22.92 1.86
CA ARG A 287 9.03 22.37 2.22
C ARG A 287 8.60 21.18 1.35
N LEU A 288 9.39 20.79 0.35
CA LEU A 288 9.14 19.60 -0.46
C LEU A 288 10.21 18.54 -0.18
N PRO A 289 9.94 17.27 -0.52
CA PRO A 289 10.93 16.22 -0.42
C PRO A 289 12.16 16.52 -1.30
N GLN A 290 13.31 15.96 -0.95
CA GLN A 290 14.53 16.08 -1.74
C GLN A 290 14.29 15.57 -3.17
N PHE A 291 14.91 16.24 -4.16
CA PHE A 291 15.04 15.65 -5.48
C PHE A 291 16.09 14.53 -5.44
N TRP A 292 15.87 13.47 -6.21
CA TRP A 292 16.89 12.47 -6.46
C TRP A 292 17.82 12.96 -7.58
N THR A 293 19.13 12.98 -7.33
CA THR A 293 20.15 13.59 -8.22
C THR A 293 20.48 12.79 -9.47
N ALA A 294 19.76 11.69 -9.74
CA ALA A 294 19.86 10.96 -11.01
C ALA A 294 19.32 11.80 -12.18
N VAL A 295 19.39 11.25 -13.40
CA VAL A 295 19.05 11.95 -14.66
C VAL A 295 17.75 12.77 -14.52
N GLY A 296 17.84 14.09 -14.76
CA GLY A 296 16.71 15.02 -14.75
C GLY A 296 16.41 15.71 -13.41
N ALA A 297 16.98 15.24 -12.29
CA ALA A 297 16.72 15.75 -10.93
C ALA A 297 15.23 15.89 -10.58
N THR A 298 14.59 14.80 -10.11
CA THR A 298 13.14 14.73 -9.90
C THR A 298 12.74 14.57 -8.43
N ILE A 299 11.60 15.12 -8.03
CA ILE A 299 10.98 14.88 -6.71
C ILE A 299 10.23 13.54 -6.77
N SER A 300 10.97 12.44 -6.70
CA SER A 300 10.48 11.06 -6.90
C SER A 300 9.50 10.56 -5.84
N ALA A 301 9.44 11.21 -4.67
CA ALA A 301 8.42 10.94 -3.64
C ALA A 301 7.04 11.52 -3.99
N GLY A 302 6.98 12.48 -4.92
CA GLY A 302 5.78 13.28 -5.24
C GLY A 302 5.71 14.56 -4.40
N HIS A 303 4.79 15.46 -4.74
CA HIS A 303 4.61 16.67 -3.95
C HIS A 303 3.92 16.36 -2.62
N ILE A 304 4.69 16.48 -1.53
CA ILE A 304 4.23 16.36 -0.14
C ILE A 304 4.76 17.56 0.62
N GLN A 305 3.87 18.45 1.08
CA GLN A 305 4.29 19.75 1.62
C GLN A 305 4.59 19.66 3.12
N PHE A 306 5.86 19.72 3.51
CA PHE A 306 6.31 19.71 4.89
C PHE A 306 5.93 21.00 5.63
N ASP A 307 5.35 20.82 6.83
CA ASP A 307 5.03 21.91 7.75
C ASP A 307 6.21 22.20 8.69
N LEU A 308 7.25 22.83 8.14
CA LEU A 308 8.47 23.16 8.88
C LEU A 308 8.20 24.08 10.08
N ASP A 309 7.19 24.95 10.01
CA ASP A 309 6.84 25.85 11.11
C ASP A 309 6.37 25.05 12.31
N THR A 310 5.47 24.09 12.11
CA THR A 310 5.05 23.16 13.16
C THR A 310 6.20 22.30 13.64
N TRP A 311 7.07 21.83 12.74
CA TRP A 311 8.20 20.98 13.13
C TRP A 311 9.15 21.70 14.08
N VAL A 312 9.44 22.97 13.79
CA VAL A 312 10.34 23.81 14.59
C VAL A 312 9.68 24.30 15.87
N ARG A 313 8.44 24.79 15.79
CA ARG A 313 7.67 25.30 16.95
C ARG A 313 7.45 24.22 17.99
N ASP A 314 7.03 23.03 17.57
CA ASP A 314 6.67 21.94 18.49
C ASP A 314 7.89 21.06 18.84
N GLY A 315 9.06 21.29 18.24
CA GLY A 315 10.25 20.47 18.45
C GLY A 315 10.12 19.04 17.91
N VAL A 316 9.38 18.86 16.81
CA VAL A 316 9.20 17.56 16.13
C VAL A 316 10.52 17.02 15.61
N VAL A 317 11.46 17.91 15.26
CA VAL A 317 12.81 17.57 14.77
C VAL A 317 13.87 18.35 15.55
N ASP A 318 14.98 17.69 15.88
CA ASP A 318 16.12 18.32 16.55
C ASP A 318 17.06 19.03 15.57
N GLN A 319 17.08 18.61 14.29
CA GLN A 319 17.95 19.20 13.29
C GLN A 319 17.36 19.19 11.87
N LEU A 320 17.43 20.34 11.19
CA LEU A 320 17.18 20.47 9.77
C LEU A 320 18.52 20.40 9.02
N ILE A 321 18.66 19.49 8.06
CA ILE A 321 19.91 19.26 7.33
C ILE A 321 19.70 19.63 5.87
N VAL A 322 20.29 20.74 5.41
CA VAL A 322 20.12 21.18 4.01
C VAL A 322 21.03 20.37 3.10
N TRP A 323 20.44 19.58 2.19
CA TRP A 323 21.15 18.67 1.30
C TRP A 323 22.11 19.39 0.34
N GLY A 324 23.19 18.70 -0.04
CA GLY A 324 24.19 19.20 -1.00
C GLY A 324 23.91 18.74 -2.44
N GLY A 325 24.52 19.39 -3.44
CA GLY A 325 24.41 18.97 -4.84
C GLY A 325 23.45 19.80 -5.72
N SER A 326 22.95 20.92 -5.22
CA SER A 326 22.25 21.95 -6.01
C SER A 326 23.16 23.13 -6.37
N HIS A 327 22.63 24.10 -7.11
CA HIS A 327 23.30 25.37 -7.36
C HIS A 327 23.62 26.06 -6.02
N GLY A 328 24.91 26.29 -5.74
CA GLY A 328 25.40 26.76 -4.42
C GLY A 328 24.59 27.90 -3.78
N PRO A 329 24.25 28.98 -4.51
CA PRO A 329 23.41 30.05 -3.99
C PRO A 329 22.04 29.63 -3.42
N ALA A 330 21.36 28.66 -4.04
CA ALA A 330 20.06 28.19 -3.55
C ALA A 330 20.20 27.48 -2.20
N GLN A 331 21.22 26.64 -2.07
CA GLN A 331 21.55 25.95 -0.82
C GLN A 331 21.83 26.96 0.30
N LEU A 332 22.70 27.96 0.06
CA LEU A 332 23.04 28.97 1.06
C LEU A 332 21.81 29.78 1.49
N LYS A 333 20.94 30.15 0.53
CA LYS A 333 19.67 30.82 0.85
C LYS A 333 18.79 29.96 1.74
N THR A 334 18.63 28.67 1.43
CA THR A 334 17.81 27.77 2.24
C THR A 334 18.38 27.57 3.64
N VAL A 335 19.71 27.51 3.80
CA VAL A 335 20.35 27.52 5.12
C VAL A 335 19.99 28.79 5.89
N GLU A 336 20.06 29.97 5.25
CA GLU A 336 19.68 31.23 5.86
C GLU A 336 18.19 31.26 6.28
N ASP A 337 17.30 30.84 5.39
CA ASP A 337 15.86 30.76 5.66
C ASP A 337 15.58 29.82 6.85
N CYS A 338 16.28 28.69 6.95
CA CYS A 338 16.16 27.76 8.07
C CYS A 338 16.71 28.35 9.38
N LEU A 339 17.83 29.07 9.33
CA LEU A 339 18.38 29.75 10.51
C LEU A 339 17.43 30.84 11.02
N TRP A 340 16.79 31.57 10.11
CA TRP A 340 15.73 32.49 10.47
C TRP A 340 14.55 31.74 11.09
N LEU A 341 14.05 30.67 10.47
CA LEU A 341 12.91 29.89 10.97
C LEU A 341 13.17 29.35 12.39
N THR A 342 14.39 28.88 12.65
CA THR A 342 14.78 28.22 13.90
C THR A 342 15.26 29.16 15.00
N ARG A 343 15.38 30.47 14.74
CA ARG A 343 15.98 31.49 15.63
C ARG A 343 15.43 31.54 17.06
N SER A 344 14.18 31.11 17.26
CA SER A 344 13.49 31.09 18.56
C SER A 344 13.20 29.67 19.06
N SER A 345 13.89 28.66 18.52
CA SER A 345 13.66 27.23 18.80
C SER A 345 14.94 26.53 19.25
N LYS A 346 14.83 25.27 19.68
CA LYS A 346 15.99 24.40 19.94
C LYS A 346 16.42 23.57 18.72
N THR A 347 15.70 23.67 17.61
CA THR A 347 16.02 22.93 16.39
C THR A 347 17.26 23.54 15.74
N ALA A 348 18.28 22.72 15.52
CA ALA A 348 19.53 23.14 14.89
C ALA A 348 19.41 23.11 13.35
N VAL A 349 20.29 23.85 12.67
CA VAL A 349 20.44 23.82 11.21
C VAL A 349 21.84 23.34 10.88
N ALA A 350 21.96 22.40 9.95
CA ALA A 350 23.21 21.94 9.36
C ALA A 350 23.12 21.93 7.83
N ALA A 351 24.25 21.84 7.15
CA ALA A 351 24.29 21.73 5.70
C ALA A 351 25.29 20.66 5.23
N MET A 352 24.95 19.95 4.15
CA MET A 352 25.83 18.95 3.54
C MET A 352 26.58 19.57 2.37
N THR A 353 27.89 19.33 2.27
CA THR A 353 28.72 19.92 1.22
C THR A 353 29.95 19.08 0.94
N SER A 354 30.48 19.16 -0.29
CA SER A 354 31.77 18.56 -0.65
C SER A 354 32.96 19.48 -0.34
N SER A 355 32.74 20.73 0.06
CA SER A 355 33.82 21.71 0.32
C SER A 355 33.52 22.61 1.52
N PRO A 356 33.56 22.05 2.76
CA PRO A 356 33.15 22.75 3.97
C PRO A 356 33.99 24.00 4.28
N PHE A 357 35.21 24.11 3.77
CA PHE A 357 36.10 25.25 3.99
C PHE A 357 36.16 26.25 2.83
N ALA A 358 35.27 26.14 1.83
CA ALA A 358 35.19 27.15 0.77
C ALA A 358 34.71 28.51 1.33
N GLU A 359 35.20 29.63 0.79
CA GLU A 359 34.94 31.00 1.30
C GLU A 359 33.45 31.29 1.50
N ARG A 360 32.58 30.76 0.62
CA ARG A 360 31.12 30.88 0.70
C ARG A 360 30.51 30.40 2.03
N TRP A 361 31.19 29.53 2.77
CA TRP A 361 30.74 28.96 4.03
C TRP A 361 31.21 29.74 5.26
N LYS A 362 32.15 30.69 5.11
CA LYS A 362 32.73 31.47 6.21
C LYS A 362 31.68 32.17 7.10
N PRO A 363 30.62 32.82 6.57
CA PRO A 363 29.59 33.43 7.42
C PRO A 363 28.82 32.43 8.29
N PHE A 364 28.73 31.17 7.85
CA PHE A 364 28.02 30.11 8.57
C PHE A 364 28.90 29.45 9.64
N HIS A 365 30.23 29.40 9.43
CA HIS A 365 31.19 29.00 10.46
C HIS A 365 31.18 29.95 11.66
N GLU A 366 31.15 31.26 11.41
CA GLU A 366 31.06 32.29 12.46
C GLU A 366 29.79 32.13 13.31
N ARG A 367 28.73 31.60 12.72
CA ARG A 367 27.44 31.28 13.36
C ARG A 367 27.35 29.85 13.90
N SER A 368 28.46 29.10 13.88
CA SER A 368 28.56 27.72 14.37
C SER A 368 27.57 26.74 13.69
N VAL A 369 27.30 26.93 12.40
CA VAL A 369 26.49 25.99 11.60
C VAL A 369 27.34 24.76 11.28
N PRO A 370 26.94 23.54 11.67
CA PRO A 370 27.66 22.33 11.31
C PRO A 370 27.61 22.08 9.80
N LEU A 371 28.78 21.82 9.20
CA LEU A 371 28.91 21.43 7.80
C LEU A 371 29.30 19.96 7.71
N ALA A 372 28.42 19.15 7.14
CA ALA A 372 28.67 17.73 6.92
C ALA A 372 29.39 17.51 5.59
N LEU A 373 30.65 17.06 5.66
CA LEU A 373 31.42 16.64 4.50
C LEU A 373 30.78 15.40 3.86
N ALA A 374 30.38 15.49 2.60
CA ALA A 374 29.82 14.38 1.83
C ALA A 374 30.67 14.15 0.56
N VAL A 375 31.59 13.18 0.63
CA VAL A 375 32.59 12.89 -0.42
C VAL A 375 32.84 11.37 -0.52
N GLY A 376 33.34 10.90 -1.67
CA GLY A 376 33.48 9.46 -1.94
C GLY A 376 34.92 8.94 -1.91
N ASP A 377 35.89 9.72 -2.40
CA ASP A 377 37.28 9.27 -2.56
C ASP A 377 38.15 9.63 -1.34
N ASP A 378 39.09 8.74 -0.98
CA ASP A 378 40.03 8.91 0.14
C ASP A 378 40.76 10.27 0.11
N TRP A 379 41.22 10.72 -1.06
CA TRP A 379 41.96 11.97 -1.21
C TRP A 379 41.10 13.22 -0.96
N GLN A 380 39.77 13.14 -1.16
CA GLN A 380 38.85 14.26 -0.97
C GLN A 380 38.75 14.66 0.50
N TYR A 381 38.81 13.69 1.42
CA TYR A 381 38.83 13.95 2.87
C TYR A 381 40.05 14.77 3.29
N LEU A 382 41.17 14.61 2.60
CA LEU A 382 42.42 15.33 2.91
C LEU A 382 42.43 16.70 2.24
N GLU A 383 42.01 16.77 0.98
CA GLU A 383 42.05 18.01 0.20
C GLU A 383 40.93 18.99 0.58
N TYR A 384 39.69 18.51 0.74
CA TYR A 384 38.53 19.37 0.99
C TYR A 384 38.32 19.74 2.45
N CYS A 385 38.97 19.04 3.38
CA CYS A 385 39.04 19.44 4.79
C CYS A 385 40.25 20.33 5.12
N ASN A 386 40.87 20.92 4.09
CA ASN A 386 41.94 21.90 4.22
C ASN A 386 43.15 21.39 5.04
N VAL A 387 43.48 20.09 4.94
CA VAL A 387 44.71 19.56 5.52
C VAL A 387 45.89 20.18 4.75
N PRO A 388 46.85 20.86 5.41
CA PRO A 388 47.92 21.57 4.73
C PRO A 388 48.78 20.65 3.86
N GLU A 389 49.26 21.16 2.72
CA GLU A 389 50.22 20.41 1.90
C GLU A 389 51.50 20.08 2.68
N GLN A 390 52.06 18.91 2.41
CA GLN A 390 53.23 18.36 3.07
C GLN A 390 54.40 18.19 2.09
N PRO A 391 55.65 18.36 2.53
CA PRO A 391 56.81 18.10 1.68
C PRO A 391 56.93 16.60 1.38
N LEU A 392 57.61 16.23 0.28
CA LEU A 392 57.80 14.83 -0.11
C LEU A 392 58.42 13.96 1.00
N ALA A 393 59.32 14.52 1.81
CA ALA A 393 59.93 13.85 2.96
C ALA A 393 58.92 13.35 4.00
N ALA A 394 57.70 13.88 4.02
CA ALA A 394 56.62 13.42 4.89
C ALA A 394 56.20 11.97 4.62
N LEU A 395 56.56 11.38 3.46
CA LEU A 395 56.36 9.95 3.19
C LEU A 395 57.02 9.06 4.25
N GLN A 396 58.09 9.52 4.91
CA GLN A 396 58.81 8.79 5.96
C GLN A 396 58.36 9.17 7.39
N SER A 397 57.33 10.03 7.51
CA SER A 397 56.82 10.45 8.81
C SER A 397 56.23 9.27 9.58
N LYS A 398 56.40 9.23 10.91
CA LYS A 398 55.66 8.31 11.78
C LYS A 398 54.17 8.65 11.87
N ASP A 399 53.81 9.87 11.47
CA ASP A 399 52.43 10.33 11.45
C ASP A 399 51.73 9.95 10.13
N ASP A 400 50.77 9.04 10.24
CA ASP A 400 49.97 8.52 9.12
C ASP A 400 49.20 9.62 8.35
N LEU A 401 48.71 10.69 8.99
CA LEU A 401 47.96 11.77 8.31
C LEU A 401 48.87 12.56 7.38
N LEU A 402 50.12 12.79 7.80
CA LEU A 402 51.11 13.46 6.97
C LEU A 402 51.47 12.57 5.77
N ARG A 403 51.66 11.26 5.99
CA ARG A 403 51.87 10.27 4.92
C ARG A 403 50.69 10.26 3.94
N LEU A 404 49.46 10.17 4.45
CA LEU A 404 48.22 10.19 3.65
C LEU A 404 48.11 11.48 2.83
N ARG A 405 48.40 12.63 3.43
CA ARG A 405 48.30 13.93 2.77
C ARG A 405 49.28 14.09 1.61
N VAL A 406 50.54 13.69 1.80
CA VAL A 406 51.53 13.72 0.70
C VAL A 406 51.21 12.68 -0.37
N LEU A 407 50.70 11.49 -0.02
CA LEU A 407 50.23 10.50 -0.99
C LEU A 407 49.06 11.04 -1.82
N ALA A 408 48.13 11.78 -1.21
CA ALA A 408 47.05 12.46 -1.93
C ALA A 408 47.58 13.50 -2.92
N GLN A 409 48.62 14.27 -2.55
CA GLN A 409 49.28 15.20 -3.47
C GLN A 409 49.89 14.47 -4.67
N VAL A 410 50.55 13.34 -4.44
CA VAL A 410 51.15 12.54 -5.50
C VAL A 410 50.07 11.98 -6.42
N ALA A 411 49.04 11.34 -5.86
CA ALA A 411 47.93 10.79 -6.63
C ALA A 411 47.21 11.86 -7.49
N ARG A 412 47.07 13.08 -6.95
CA ARG A 412 46.46 14.23 -7.66
C ARG A 412 47.43 14.98 -8.57
N GLY A 413 48.71 14.60 -8.61
CA GLY A 413 49.73 15.21 -9.46
C GLY A 413 50.24 16.57 -8.99
N LYS A 414 49.97 16.97 -7.75
CA LYS A 414 50.51 18.21 -7.13
C LYS A 414 51.98 18.04 -6.70
N THR A 415 52.41 16.81 -6.42
CA THR A 415 53.78 16.46 -6.06
C THR A 415 54.22 15.25 -6.89
N LYS A 416 55.51 15.15 -7.24
CA LYS A 416 56.09 13.96 -7.91
C LYS A 416 56.86 13.11 -6.88
N ALA A 417 56.80 11.80 -7.01
CA ALA A 417 57.54 10.83 -6.20
C ALA A 417 58.06 9.70 -7.10
N ALA A 418 59.20 9.08 -6.73
CA ALA A 418 59.70 7.90 -7.43
C ALA A 418 59.03 6.62 -6.90
N VAL A 419 59.07 5.53 -7.67
CA VAL A 419 58.54 4.23 -7.22
C VAL A 419 59.21 3.77 -5.93
N ALA A 420 60.53 3.99 -5.80
CA ALA A 420 61.30 3.63 -4.60
C ALA A 420 60.78 4.31 -3.32
N ASP A 421 60.28 5.55 -3.42
CA ASP A 421 59.73 6.30 -2.29
C ASP A 421 58.37 5.75 -1.85
N LEU A 422 57.59 5.23 -2.80
CA LEU A 422 56.21 4.77 -2.59
C LEU A 422 56.11 3.28 -2.26
N ALA A 423 57.09 2.47 -2.69
CA ALA A 423 57.06 1.01 -2.56
C ALA A 423 56.90 0.50 -1.11
N PRO A 424 57.56 1.09 -0.09
CA PRO A 424 57.35 0.66 1.30
C PRO A 424 55.91 0.90 1.78
N LEU A 425 55.28 1.98 1.31
CA LEU A 425 53.95 2.40 1.75
C LEU A 425 52.82 1.52 1.18
N ALA A 426 53.08 0.81 0.07
CA ALA A 426 52.16 -0.21 -0.44
C ALA A 426 51.98 -1.40 0.53
N LYS A 427 52.86 -1.55 1.53
CA LYS A 427 52.81 -2.58 2.58
C LYS A 427 52.65 -1.99 3.99
N ASP A 428 52.23 -0.73 4.09
CA ASP A 428 52.05 -0.03 5.36
C ASP A 428 51.01 -0.73 6.27
N ALA A 429 51.20 -0.65 7.58
CA ALA A 429 50.25 -1.20 8.55
C ALA A 429 48.87 -0.52 8.44
N ASN A 430 48.86 0.79 8.14
CA ASN A 430 47.64 1.54 7.92
C ASN A 430 47.08 1.27 6.52
N LEU A 431 45.88 0.70 6.44
CA LEU A 431 45.25 0.33 5.18
C LEU A 431 44.93 1.53 4.26
N LEU A 432 44.64 2.71 4.82
CA LEU A 432 44.40 3.91 4.02
C LEU A 432 45.69 4.37 3.35
N VAL A 433 46.83 4.20 4.03
CA VAL A 433 48.16 4.47 3.44
C VAL A 433 48.44 3.49 2.32
N ARG A 434 48.16 2.18 2.50
CA ARG A 434 48.30 1.19 1.42
C ARG A 434 47.48 1.57 0.18
N ARG A 435 46.20 1.92 0.35
CA ARG A 435 45.30 2.36 -0.73
C ARG A 435 45.85 3.58 -1.46
N MET A 436 46.17 4.64 -0.70
CA MET A 436 46.68 5.88 -1.26
C MET A 436 48.05 5.70 -1.93
N ALA A 437 48.90 4.80 -1.43
CA ALA A 437 50.17 4.44 -2.04
C ALA A 437 49.97 3.77 -3.41
N LEU A 438 48.99 2.87 -3.55
CA LEU A 438 48.66 2.27 -4.85
C LEU A 438 48.15 3.30 -5.88
N LEU A 439 47.32 4.25 -5.44
CA LEU A 439 46.88 5.37 -6.28
C LEU A 439 48.07 6.28 -6.69
N ALA A 440 48.95 6.59 -5.75
CA ALA A 440 50.16 7.38 -6.01
C ALA A 440 51.12 6.66 -6.98
N LEU A 441 51.32 5.35 -6.80
CA LEU A 441 52.13 4.49 -7.67
C LEU A 441 51.61 4.52 -9.12
N THR A 442 50.29 4.49 -9.29
CA THR A 442 49.64 4.60 -10.61
C THR A 442 50.04 5.90 -11.32
N ARG A 443 50.16 7.01 -10.57
CA ARG A 443 50.49 8.33 -11.14
C ARG A 443 51.92 8.42 -11.67
N THR A 444 52.84 7.59 -11.17
CA THR A 444 54.23 7.53 -11.65
C THR A 444 54.32 7.10 -13.11
N LYS A 445 53.36 6.29 -13.59
CA LYS A 445 53.39 5.60 -14.88
C LYS A 445 54.63 4.72 -15.11
N ASP A 446 55.34 4.38 -14.03
CA ASP A 446 56.56 3.59 -14.10
C ASP A 446 56.20 2.08 -14.11
N PRO A 447 56.70 1.29 -15.09
CA PRO A 447 56.55 -0.15 -15.11
C PRO A 447 56.95 -0.88 -13.82
N GLN A 448 57.92 -0.34 -13.06
CA GLN A 448 58.36 -0.91 -11.79
C GLN A 448 57.27 -0.87 -10.70
N ALA A 449 56.24 -0.05 -10.85
CA ALA A 449 55.09 -0.02 -9.95
C ALA A 449 54.17 -1.24 -10.11
N VAL A 450 54.22 -1.94 -11.26
CA VAL A 450 53.27 -3.01 -11.60
C VAL A 450 53.30 -4.18 -10.61
N PRO A 451 54.47 -4.76 -10.25
CA PRO A 451 54.50 -5.87 -9.29
C PRO A 451 53.95 -5.49 -7.90
N LEU A 452 54.12 -4.23 -7.48
CA LEU A 452 53.60 -3.71 -6.21
C LEU A 452 52.06 -3.61 -6.25
N ILE A 453 51.52 -3.11 -7.36
CA ILE A 453 50.06 -3.02 -7.57
C ILE A 453 49.44 -4.41 -7.67
N GLU A 454 50.07 -5.34 -8.39
CA GLU A 454 49.59 -6.72 -8.48
C GLU A 454 49.63 -7.45 -7.14
N ALA A 455 50.61 -7.18 -6.28
CA ALA A 455 50.63 -7.70 -4.92
C ALA A 455 49.42 -7.23 -4.10
N GLY A 456 48.95 -5.99 -4.33
CA GLY A 456 47.75 -5.43 -3.71
C GLY A 456 46.46 -6.20 -4.03
N LEU A 457 46.40 -6.99 -5.12
CA LEU A 457 45.27 -7.86 -5.43
C LEU A 457 45.09 -9.02 -4.42
N SER A 458 46.12 -9.30 -3.60
CA SER A 458 46.09 -10.32 -2.54
C SER A 458 46.06 -9.72 -1.13
N ASP A 459 45.86 -8.41 -0.99
CA ASP A 459 45.76 -7.76 0.32
C ASP A 459 44.56 -8.33 1.11
N PRO A 460 44.67 -8.48 2.45
CA PRO A 460 43.56 -8.93 3.29
C PRO A 460 42.32 -8.02 3.18
N GLU A 461 42.50 -6.72 2.97
CA GLU A 461 41.42 -5.74 2.94
C GLU A 461 40.79 -5.59 1.55
N HIS A 462 39.45 -5.65 1.49
CA HIS A 462 38.68 -5.55 0.25
C HIS A 462 38.95 -4.26 -0.52
N GLY A 463 39.06 -3.13 0.19
CA GLY A 463 39.34 -1.83 -0.43
C GLY A 463 40.70 -1.74 -1.10
N VAL A 464 41.74 -2.35 -0.53
CA VAL A 464 43.07 -2.36 -1.14
C VAL A 464 43.04 -3.18 -2.43
N ARG A 465 42.35 -4.32 -2.44
CA ARG A 465 42.19 -5.14 -3.66
C ARG A 465 41.46 -4.40 -4.78
N CYS A 466 40.41 -3.64 -4.45
CA CYS A 466 39.66 -2.86 -5.44
C CYS A 466 40.51 -1.72 -6.03
N VAL A 467 41.25 -0.99 -5.19
CA VAL A 467 42.18 0.05 -5.64
C VAL A 467 43.31 -0.53 -6.49
N ALA A 468 43.86 -1.70 -6.12
CA ALA A 468 44.84 -2.42 -6.93
C ALA A 468 44.28 -2.77 -8.31
N ALA A 469 43.05 -3.31 -8.38
CA ALA A 469 42.38 -3.59 -9.65
C ALA A 469 42.18 -2.33 -10.49
N GLN A 470 41.86 -1.19 -9.89
CA GLN A 470 41.71 0.08 -10.59
C GLN A 470 43.04 0.66 -11.06
N ALA A 471 44.10 0.54 -10.26
CA ALA A 471 45.44 0.99 -10.61
C ALA A 471 45.98 0.26 -11.87
N LEU A 472 45.70 -1.05 -12.01
CA LEU A 472 46.09 -1.84 -13.19
C LEU A 472 45.48 -1.32 -14.49
N ARG A 473 44.27 -0.75 -14.41
CA ARG A 473 43.59 -0.12 -15.56
C ARG A 473 44.46 0.95 -16.22
N ASP A 474 45.12 1.77 -15.40
CA ASP A 474 45.75 3.00 -15.84
C ASP A 474 47.24 2.79 -16.25
N LEU A 475 47.81 1.62 -15.93
CA LEU A 475 49.18 1.21 -16.31
C LEU A 475 49.27 0.31 -17.56
N ASN A 476 48.14 -0.16 -18.10
CA ASN A 476 48.04 -0.93 -19.36
C ASN A 476 49.01 -2.14 -19.45
N ARG A 477 48.80 -3.13 -18.59
CA ARG A 477 49.55 -4.41 -18.61
C ARG A 477 48.61 -5.59 -18.87
N PRO A 478 48.54 -6.12 -20.11
CA PRO A 478 47.60 -7.20 -20.46
C PRO A 478 47.83 -8.47 -19.64
N GLU A 479 49.07 -8.75 -19.23
CA GLU A 479 49.44 -9.90 -18.40
C GLU A 479 48.80 -9.85 -17.01
N SER A 480 48.46 -8.66 -16.52
CA SER A 480 47.78 -8.48 -15.24
C SER A 480 46.31 -8.93 -15.27
N ALA A 481 45.73 -9.18 -16.46
CA ALA A 481 44.37 -9.71 -16.58
C ALA A 481 44.22 -11.08 -15.89
N ALA A 482 45.17 -12.00 -16.10
CA ALA A 482 45.14 -13.32 -15.47
C ALA A 482 45.23 -13.23 -13.93
N LYS A 483 46.06 -12.31 -13.41
CA LYS A 483 46.19 -12.07 -11.96
C LYS A 483 44.91 -11.48 -11.36
N LEU A 484 44.25 -10.57 -12.08
CA LEU A 484 42.96 -10.02 -11.65
C LEU A 484 41.86 -11.08 -11.65
N LEU A 485 41.81 -11.97 -12.64
CA LEU A 485 40.88 -13.11 -12.65
C LEU A 485 41.17 -14.09 -11.49
N ALA A 486 42.45 -14.37 -11.20
CA ALA A 486 42.85 -15.19 -10.05
C ALA A 486 42.44 -14.53 -8.71
N ALA A 487 42.51 -13.20 -8.61
CA ALA A 487 42.02 -12.47 -7.45
C ALA A 487 40.50 -12.59 -7.30
N VAL A 488 39.73 -12.49 -8.39
CA VAL A 488 38.27 -12.73 -8.40
C VAL A 488 37.93 -14.17 -8.00
N GLN A 489 38.72 -15.14 -8.43
CA GLN A 489 38.55 -16.55 -8.02
C GLN A 489 38.72 -16.71 -6.51
N ARG A 490 39.78 -16.12 -5.95
CA ARG A 490 40.11 -16.23 -4.53
C ARG A 490 39.17 -15.40 -3.64
N PHE A 491 38.70 -14.25 -4.13
CA PHE A 491 37.92 -13.29 -3.38
C PHE A 491 36.68 -12.81 -4.18
N PRO A 492 35.66 -13.65 -4.38
CA PRO A 492 34.52 -13.36 -5.26
C PRO A 492 33.49 -12.39 -4.63
N ALA A 493 33.96 -11.33 -3.97
CA ALA A 493 33.12 -10.30 -3.39
C ALA A 493 32.61 -9.34 -4.48
N HIS A 494 31.37 -8.85 -4.31
CA HIS A 494 30.72 -7.95 -5.27
C HIS A 494 31.61 -6.75 -5.70
N PRO A 495 32.22 -5.98 -4.78
CA PRO A 495 33.02 -4.80 -5.17
C PRO A 495 34.23 -5.12 -6.06
N LEU A 496 34.91 -6.25 -5.81
CA LEU A 496 36.07 -6.66 -6.61
C LEU A 496 35.62 -7.14 -8.00
N MET A 497 34.49 -7.85 -8.08
CA MET A 497 33.93 -8.28 -9.36
C MET A 497 33.54 -7.07 -10.24
N GLU A 498 32.87 -6.05 -9.69
CA GLU A 498 32.55 -4.83 -10.43
C GLU A 498 33.81 -4.05 -10.82
N SER A 499 34.79 -3.94 -9.92
CA SER A 499 36.09 -3.33 -10.22
C SER A 499 36.76 -4.05 -11.40
N ALA A 500 36.78 -5.39 -11.40
CA ALA A 500 37.36 -6.19 -12.47
C ALA A 500 36.64 -6.00 -13.81
N VAL A 501 35.29 -6.01 -13.82
CA VAL A 501 34.49 -5.76 -15.03
C VAL A 501 34.74 -4.36 -15.60
N SER A 502 34.96 -3.35 -14.74
CA SER A 502 35.28 -1.98 -15.18
C SER A 502 36.73 -1.80 -15.66
N THR A 503 37.67 -2.59 -15.12
CA THR A 503 39.11 -2.51 -15.41
C THR A 503 39.48 -3.26 -16.68
N LEU A 504 39.07 -4.52 -16.82
CA LEU A 504 39.53 -5.41 -17.89
C LEU A 504 39.33 -4.86 -19.32
N PRO A 505 38.20 -4.19 -19.65
CA PRO A 505 37.98 -3.61 -20.98
C PRO A 505 38.84 -2.39 -21.31
N ARG A 506 39.60 -1.87 -20.33
CA ARG A 506 40.40 -0.65 -20.48
C ARG A 506 41.90 -0.93 -20.49
N ILE A 507 42.34 -2.13 -20.10
CA ILE A 507 43.73 -2.57 -20.21
C ILE A 507 44.11 -2.72 -21.69
N GLN A 508 45.20 -2.08 -22.11
CA GLN A 508 45.73 -2.18 -23.47
C GLN A 508 47.04 -2.99 -23.55
N PRO A 509 47.26 -3.80 -24.62
CA PRO A 509 46.26 -4.24 -25.59
C PRO A 509 45.13 -5.06 -24.93
N LEU A 510 43.93 -5.01 -25.51
CA LEU A 510 42.74 -5.64 -24.94
C LEU A 510 42.93 -7.16 -24.72
N PRO A 511 42.73 -7.70 -23.49
CA PRO A 511 43.04 -9.10 -23.15
C PRO A 511 41.95 -10.10 -23.61
N ARG A 512 41.45 -9.98 -24.85
CA ARG A 512 40.31 -10.78 -25.35
C ARG A 512 40.55 -12.29 -25.31
N ALA A 513 41.73 -12.76 -25.70
CA ALA A 513 42.03 -14.19 -25.75
C ALA A 513 41.96 -14.86 -24.37
N GLU A 514 42.58 -14.23 -23.36
CA GLU A 514 42.55 -14.71 -21.98
C GLU A 514 41.13 -14.71 -21.41
N LEU A 515 40.37 -13.64 -21.66
CA LEU A 515 38.98 -13.54 -21.22
C LEU A 515 38.07 -14.56 -21.94
N ALA A 516 38.26 -14.81 -23.24
CA ALA A 516 37.50 -15.81 -23.98
C ALA A 516 37.73 -17.22 -23.44
N LYS A 517 38.99 -17.56 -23.13
CA LYS A 517 39.35 -18.83 -22.48
C LYS A 517 38.68 -18.95 -21.10
N ALA A 518 38.73 -17.89 -20.29
CA ALA A 518 38.11 -17.89 -18.97
C ALA A 518 36.57 -18.01 -19.04
N ALA A 519 35.92 -17.23 -19.90
CA ALA A 519 34.48 -17.26 -20.10
C ALA A 519 33.95 -18.62 -20.59
N ALA A 520 34.70 -19.29 -21.47
CA ALA A 520 34.26 -20.54 -22.10
C ALA A 520 34.41 -21.79 -21.23
N GLY A 521 35.23 -21.78 -20.18
CA GLY A 521 35.59 -23.02 -19.48
C GLY A 521 36.26 -22.92 -18.10
N HIS A 522 36.35 -21.75 -17.47
CA HIS A 522 36.91 -21.66 -16.12
C HIS A 522 36.02 -22.37 -15.08
N GLY A 523 36.61 -23.13 -14.14
CA GLY A 523 35.84 -23.91 -13.15
C GLY A 523 34.99 -23.06 -12.20
N THR A 524 35.45 -21.86 -11.84
CA THR A 524 34.75 -20.94 -10.92
C THR A 524 33.73 -20.04 -11.64
N PRO A 525 32.44 -20.03 -11.24
CA PRO A 525 31.41 -19.20 -11.87
C PRO A 525 31.68 -17.70 -11.86
N SER A 526 32.17 -17.13 -10.75
CA SER A 526 32.46 -15.69 -10.65
C SER A 526 33.46 -15.21 -11.71
N VAL A 527 34.49 -16.03 -12.00
CA VAL A 527 35.48 -15.75 -13.06
C VAL A 527 34.81 -15.79 -14.43
N ARG A 528 33.96 -16.79 -14.71
CA ARG A 528 33.22 -16.88 -15.97
C ARG A 528 32.32 -15.66 -16.18
N VAL A 529 31.59 -15.23 -15.15
CA VAL A 529 30.71 -14.06 -15.19
C VAL A 529 31.51 -12.78 -15.47
N VAL A 530 32.59 -12.53 -14.72
CA VAL A 530 33.44 -11.34 -14.91
C VAL A 530 34.04 -11.32 -16.32
N ALA A 531 34.57 -12.46 -16.79
CA ALA A 531 35.13 -12.56 -18.13
C ALA A 531 34.08 -12.32 -19.22
N MET A 532 32.90 -12.95 -19.10
CA MET A 532 31.78 -12.78 -20.05
C MET A 532 31.31 -11.32 -20.11
N ARG A 533 31.12 -10.68 -18.95
CA ARG A 533 30.72 -9.26 -18.87
C ARG A 533 31.78 -8.34 -19.46
N ALA A 534 33.06 -8.57 -19.16
CA ALA A 534 34.17 -7.78 -19.71
C ALA A 534 34.25 -7.92 -21.24
N LEU A 535 34.13 -9.13 -21.79
CA LEU A 535 34.08 -9.36 -23.24
C LEU A 535 32.89 -8.68 -23.91
N GLY A 536 31.72 -8.67 -23.25
CA GLY A 536 30.54 -7.96 -23.74
C GLY A 536 30.73 -6.46 -23.90
N LEU A 537 31.69 -5.85 -23.16
CA LEU A 537 32.10 -4.45 -23.32
C LEU A 537 33.15 -4.25 -24.43
N MET A 538 33.61 -5.33 -25.05
CA MET A 538 34.59 -5.36 -26.15
C MET A 538 34.08 -6.19 -27.33
N PRO A 539 32.85 -5.96 -27.82
CA PRO A 539 32.16 -6.87 -28.73
C PRO A 539 32.94 -7.06 -30.03
N LYS A 540 33.07 -8.31 -30.46
CA LYS A 540 33.64 -8.74 -31.73
C LYS A 540 32.85 -9.95 -32.23
N GLU A 541 32.64 -10.03 -33.54
CA GLU A 541 31.91 -11.15 -34.15
C GLU A 541 32.56 -12.51 -33.88
N GLU A 542 33.90 -12.57 -33.82
CA GLU A 542 34.65 -13.78 -33.46
C GLU A 542 34.32 -14.35 -32.07
N LEU A 543 33.73 -13.54 -31.18
CA LEU A 543 33.33 -13.94 -29.83
C LEU A 543 31.90 -14.51 -29.76
N VAL A 544 31.11 -14.43 -30.84
CA VAL A 544 29.73 -14.95 -30.87
C VAL A 544 29.64 -16.42 -30.45
N PRO A 545 30.54 -17.35 -30.86
CA PRO A 545 30.51 -18.72 -30.36
C PRO A 545 30.70 -18.84 -28.83
N VAL A 546 31.54 -18.00 -28.24
CA VAL A 546 31.76 -17.95 -26.78
C VAL A 546 30.49 -17.49 -26.07
N PHE A 547 29.86 -16.43 -26.57
CA PHE A 547 28.62 -15.91 -25.99
C PHE A 547 27.46 -16.89 -26.17
N ALA A 548 27.30 -17.51 -27.34
CA ALA A 548 26.27 -18.51 -27.60
C ALA A 548 26.39 -19.73 -26.69
N LYS A 549 27.62 -20.21 -26.43
CA LYS A 549 27.87 -21.27 -25.44
C LYS A 549 27.44 -20.83 -24.03
N GLY A 550 27.74 -19.58 -23.66
CA GLY A 550 27.39 -18.99 -22.36
C GLY A 550 25.89 -18.93 -22.06
N LEU A 551 25.02 -18.91 -23.08
CA LEU A 551 23.56 -18.97 -22.89
C LEU A 551 23.11 -20.26 -22.18
N ASN A 552 23.91 -21.32 -22.22
CA ASN A 552 23.61 -22.62 -21.61
C ASN A 552 24.51 -22.94 -20.40
N ASP A 553 25.19 -21.93 -19.84
CA ASP A 553 26.00 -22.13 -18.63
C ASP A 553 25.13 -22.53 -17.43
N ALA A 554 25.68 -23.36 -16.52
CA ALA A 554 24.99 -23.74 -15.29
C ALA A 554 24.68 -22.54 -14.38
N ASP A 555 25.56 -21.53 -14.38
CA ASP A 555 25.39 -20.30 -13.62
C ASP A 555 24.51 -19.28 -14.37
N ARG A 556 23.46 -18.81 -13.70
CA ARG A 556 22.47 -17.89 -14.26
C ARG A 556 23.01 -16.51 -14.60
N PHE A 557 24.04 -16.03 -13.89
CA PHE A 557 24.66 -14.74 -14.16
C PHE A 557 25.51 -14.82 -15.44
N VAL A 558 26.13 -15.97 -15.71
CA VAL A 558 26.84 -16.20 -16.98
C VAL A 558 25.84 -16.19 -18.14
N ARG A 559 24.70 -16.88 -18.00
CA ARG A 559 23.65 -16.88 -19.03
C ARG A 559 23.11 -15.48 -19.33
N PHE A 560 22.86 -14.68 -18.29
CA PHE A 560 22.45 -13.29 -18.42
C PHE A 560 23.52 -12.43 -19.14
N ALA A 561 24.78 -12.54 -18.71
CA ALA A 561 25.89 -11.81 -19.30
C ALA A 561 26.12 -12.20 -20.77
N ALA A 562 25.94 -13.47 -21.12
CA ALA A 562 26.01 -13.97 -22.48
C ALA A 562 24.93 -13.37 -23.39
N ALA A 563 23.66 -13.36 -22.94
CA ALA A 563 22.56 -12.74 -23.68
C ALA A 563 22.77 -11.22 -23.86
N GLN A 564 23.34 -10.54 -22.86
CA GLN A 564 23.72 -9.13 -22.97
C GLN A 564 24.87 -8.92 -23.96
N ALA A 565 25.92 -9.75 -23.89
CA ALA A 565 27.08 -9.66 -24.77
C ALA A 565 26.72 -9.88 -26.24
N LEU A 566 25.84 -10.84 -26.55
CA LEU A 566 25.27 -11.04 -27.89
C LEU A 566 24.56 -9.78 -28.40
N GLY A 567 23.79 -9.11 -27.54
CA GLY A 567 23.10 -7.85 -27.88
C GLY A 567 24.05 -6.70 -28.25
N ASN A 568 25.29 -6.74 -27.79
CA ASN A 568 26.32 -5.76 -28.11
C ASN A 568 27.04 -6.06 -29.44
N VAL A 569 26.87 -7.26 -30.03
CA VAL A 569 27.38 -7.62 -31.37
C VAL A 569 26.28 -7.33 -32.40
N THR A 570 26.01 -6.05 -32.65
CA THR A 570 24.78 -5.61 -33.35
C THR A 570 24.72 -5.92 -34.85
N HIS A 571 25.86 -6.22 -35.48
CA HIS A 571 25.99 -6.43 -36.94
C HIS A 571 26.03 -7.91 -37.35
N SER A 572 25.95 -8.87 -36.41
CA SER A 572 26.10 -10.29 -36.75
C SER A 572 24.75 -11.02 -36.82
N PRO A 573 24.38 -11.60 -37.99
CA PRO A 573 23.22 -12.48 -38.12
C PRO A 573 23.24 -13.63 -37.11
N LYS A 574 24.41 -14.22 -36.84
CA LYS A 574 24.58 -15.33 -35.89
C LYS A 574 24.25 -14.92 -34.46
N ALA A 575 24.58 -13.69 -34.07
CA ALA A 575 24.23 -13.17 -32.76
C ALA A 575 22.71 -12.99 -32.62
N ILE A 576 22.04 -12.49 -33.67
CA ILE A 576 20.58 -12.32 -33.71
C ILE A 576 19.88 -13.68 -33.64
N GLU A 577 20.34 -14.68 -34.39
CA GLU A 577 19.77 -16.04 -34.35
C GLU A 577 19.89 -16.69 -32.98
N ALA A 578 21.06 -16.56 -32.32
CA ALA A 578 21.26 -17.04 -30.96
C ALA A 578 20.31 -16.35 -29.95
N LEU A 579 20.06 -15.04 -30.12
CA LEU A 579 19.11 -14.31 -29.29
C LEU A 579 17.65 -14.71 -29.55
N ILE A 580 17.27 -14.96 -30.81
CA ILE A 580 15.93 -15.48 -31.15
C ILE A 580 15.70 -16.85 -30.52
N GLU A 581 16.70 -17.73 -30.47
CA GLU A 581 16.57 -19.01 -29.78
C GLU A 581 16.50 -18.83 -28.26
N ALA A 582 17.28 -17.89 -27.71
CA ALA A 582 17.26 -17.57 -26.29
C ALA A 582 15.89 -17.05 -25.79
N THR A 583 15.06 -16.41 -26.63
CA THR A 583 13.69 -15.99 -26.23
C THR A 583 12.74 -17.18 -26.02
N LYS A 584 13.07 -18.36 -26.55
CA LYS A 584 12.25 -19.57 -26.42
C LYS A 584 12.51 -20.34 -25.13
N GLN A 585 13.65 -20.10 -24.49
CA GLN A 585 14.06 -20.80 -23.26
C GLN A 585 13.09 -20.52 -22.10
N ASP A 586 12.91 -21.52 -21.23
CA ASP A 586 12.06 -21.41 -20.04
C ASP A 586 12.63 -20.47 -18.98
N ASN A 587 13.96 -20.27 -18.98
CA ASN A 587 14.60 -19.39 -18.03
C ASN A 587 14.23 -17.92 -18.32
N VAL A 588 13.37 -17.36 -17.46
CA VAL A 588 12.84 -16.00 -17.62
C VAL A 588 13.91 -14.92 -17.69
N VAL A 589 15.03 -15.08 -16.98
CA VAL A 589 16.13 -14.11 -16.98
C VAL A 589 16.79 -14.05 -18.35
N VAL A 590 17.01 -15.21 -18.97
CA VAL A 590 17.60 -15.31 -20.32
C VAL A 590 16.62 -14.81 -21.36
N SER A 591 15.36 -15.27 -21.35
CA SER A 591 14.38 -14.90 -22.37
C SER A 591 14.10 -13.39 -22.38
N ASN A 592 13.97 -12.76 -21.20
CA ASN A 592 13.74 -11.31 -21.12
C ASN A 592 14.99 -10.49 -21.47
N ARG A 593 16.19 -10.95 -21.09
CA ARG A 593 17.43 -10.29 -21.51
C ARG A 593 17.63 -10.40 -23.01
N ALA A 594 17.34 -11.56 -23.60
CA ALA A 594 17.38 -11.75 -25.04
C ALA A 594 16.40 -10.82 -25.77
N ALA A 595 15.16 -10.69 -25.25
CA ALA A 595 14.18 -9.74 -25.78
C ALA A 595 14.71 -8.29 -25.74
N THR A 596 15.28 -7.88 -24.62
CA THR A 596 15.90 -6.54 -24.46
C THR A 596 17.02 -6.33 -25.48
N SER A 597 17.91 -7.31 -25.64
CA SER A 597 19.01 -7.28 -26.62
C SER A 597 18.51 -7.18 -28.06
N LEU A 598 17.46 -7.93 -28.43
CA LEU A 598 16.83 -7.84 -29.76
C LEU A 598 16.23 -6.45 -30.01
N GLY A 599 15.57 -5.86 -29.01
CA GLY A 599 15.05 -4.49 -29.10
C GLY A 599 16.16 -3.45 -29.32
N MET A 600 17.32 -3.61 -28.65
CA MET A 600 18.49 -2.73 -28.85
C MET A 600 19.12 -2.87 -30.25
N ILE A 601 19.12 -4.08 -30.83
CA ILE A 601 19.56 -4.29 -32.21
C ILE A 601 18.57 -3.66 -33.19
N GLY A 602 17.26 -3.81 -32.93
CA GLY A 602 16.18 -3.28 -33.77
C GLY A 602 16.21 -1.77 -33.97
N THR A 603 16.72 -0.99 -33.01
CA THR A 603 16.90 0.48 -33.16
C THR A 603 18.09 0.88 -34.03
N ARG A 604 19.05 -0.03 -34.23
CA ARG A 604 20.32 0.23 -34.93
C ARG A 604 20.37 -0.36 -36.33
N GLN A 605 19.34 -1.13 -36.73
CA GLN A 605 19.27 -1.72 -38.07
C GLN A 605 19.11 -0.65 -39.16
N GLN A 606 20.25 -0.25 -39.74
CA GLN A 606 20.33 0.48 -41.01
C GLN A 606 21.07 -0.35 -42.09
N GLU A 607 21.50 -1.57 -41.75
CA GLU A 607 22.28 -2.46 -42.61
C GLU A 607 21.36 -3.38 -43.43
N LYS A 608 21.52 -3.35 -44.77
CA LYS A 608 20.72 -4.16 -45.71
C LYS A 608 20.75 -5.67 -45.40
N GLU A 609 21.87 -6.17 -44.87
CA GLU A 609 22.07 -7.58 -44.58
C GLU A 609 21.22 -8.11 -43.42
N LEU A 610 20.77 -7.23 -42.51
CA LEU A 610 19.98 -7.61 -41.34
C LEU A 610 18.46 -7.41 -41.53
N GLU A 611 18.06 -6.73 -42.60
CA GLU A 611 16.65 -6.48 -42.95
C GLU A 611 15.80 -7.77 -42.97
N PRO A 612 16.27 -8.91 -43.53
CA PRO A 612 15.49 -10.15 -43.55
C PRO A 612 15.23 -10.76 -42.17
N LEU A 613 16.02 -10.38 -41.15
CA LEU A 613 15.87 -10.87 -39.77
C LEU A 613 14.87 -10.05 -38.96
N ARG A 614 14.52 -8.83 -39.42
CA ARG A 614 13.60 -7.94 -38.72
C ARG A 614 12.24 -8.61 -38.41
N PRO A 615 11.55 -9.26 -39.37
CA PRO A 615 10.29 -9.94 -39.08
C PRO A 615 10.45 -11.09 -38.09
N LYS A 616 11.56 -11.84 -38.16
CA LYS A 616 11.84 -12.96 -37.24
C LYS A 616 12.03 -12.49 -35.80
N MET A 617 12.69 -11.35 -35.59
CA MET A 617 12.84 -10.75 -34.25
C MET A 617 11.50 -10.31 -33.67
N ILE A 618 10.67 -9.61 -34.47
CA ILE A 618 9.34 -9.17 -34.03
C ILE A 618 8.46 -10.37 -33.69
N GLU A 619 8.49 -11.42 -34.50
CA GLU A 619 7.74 -12.65 -34.26
C GLU A 619 8.23 -13.38 -33.00
N ALA A 620 9.54 -13.44 -32.75
CA ALA A 620 10.09 -14.00 -31.51
C ALA A 620 9.62 -13.22 -30.27
N LEU A 621 9.61 -11.89 -30.34
CA LEU A 621 9.12 -11.03 -29.26
C LEU A 621 7.60 -11.17 -29.06
N LYS A 622 6.82 -11.24 -30.15
CA LYS A 622 5.36 -11.48 -30.12
C LYS A 622 5.05 -12.80 -29.42
N ASN A 623 5.75 -13.87 -29.77
CA ASN A 623 5.57 -15.19 -29.17
C ASN A 623 5.95 -15.22 -27.69
N LEU A 624 7.01 -14.51 -27.29
CA LEU A 624 7.37 -14.39 -25.88
C LEU A 624 6.31 -13.57 -25.11
N TYR A 625 5.82 -12.47 -25.68
CA TYR A 625 4.79 -11.62 -25.07
C TYR A 625 3.48 -12.38 -24.86
N ALA A 626 3.06 -13.19 -25.84
CA ALA A 626 1.84 -14.01 -25.77
C ALA A 626 1.83 -15.00 -24.59
N LYS A 627 3.00 -15.40 -24.06
CA LYS A 627 3.11 -16.31 -22.91
C LYS A 627 2.76 -15.65 -21.57
N LEU A 628 2.53 -14.33 -21.53
CA LEU A 628 2.38 -13.54 -20.29
C LEU A 628 0.92 -13.23 -19.92
N GLY A 629 -0.03 -13.85 -20.63
CA GLY A 629 -1.46 -13.64 -20.43
C GLY A 629 -2.07 -14.35 -19.21
N ASP A 630 -3.40 -14.49 -19.23
CA ASP A 630 -4.20 -15.12 -18.19
C ASP A 630 -3.73 -16.56 -17.92
N GLY A 631 -3.61 -16.94 -16.65
CA GLY A 631 -3.12 -18.28 -16.26
C GLY A 631 -1.60 -18.49 -16.43
N CYS A 632 -0.83 -17.46 -16.82
CA CYS A 632 0.63 -17.55 -16.88
C CYS A 632 1.25 -17.97 -15.53
N ALA A 633 1.95 -19.10 -15.54
CA ALA A 633 2.67 -19.65 -14.38
C ALA A 633 4.17 -19.29 -14.35
N ARG A 634 4.64 -18.43 -15.28
CA ARG A 634 6.05 -18.03 -15.32
C ARG A 634 6.38 -17.08 -14.17
N ALA A 635 7.62 -17.16 -13.67
CA ALA A 635 8.11 -16.29 -12.60
C ALA A 635 8.20 -14.80 -12.99
N ASP A 636 8.07 -14.47 -14.29
CA ASP A 636 8.04 -13.12 -14.83
C ASP A 636 6.64 -12.64 -15.20
N ALA A 637 5.58 -13.34 -14.80
CA ALA A 637 4.23 -13.01 -15.26
C ALA A 637 3.82 -11.56 -14.89
N ASP A 638 4.28 -11.03 -13.76
CA ASP A 638 3.96 -9.70 -13.24
C ASP A 638 4.86 -8.57 -13.78
N TRP A 639 5.99 -8.88 -14.42
CA TRP A 639 6.94 -7.86 -14.91
C TRP A 639 7.51 -8.08 -16.31
N GLY A 640 7.56 -9.31 -16.83
CA GLY A 640 8.17 -9.68 -18.12
C GLY A 640 7.53 -9.00 -19.32
N TYR A 641 6.27 -8.58 -19.20
CA TYR A 641 5.59 -7.81 -20.23
C TYR A 641 6.28 -6.48 -20.49
N ARG A 642 6.98 -5.93 -19.48
CA ARG A 642 7.67 -4.65 -19.56
C ARG A 642 8.93 -4.72 -20.44
N PRO A 643 9.95 -5.55 -20.17
CA PRO A 643 11.11 -5.65 -21.05
C PRO A 643 10.75 -6.13 -22.46
N VAL A 644 9.80 -7.08 -22.61
CA VAL A 644 9.39 -7.58 -23.94
C VAL A 644 8.57 -6.55 -24.71
N GLY A 645 7.63 -5.87 -24.05
CA GLY A 645 6.85 -4.78 -24.64
C GLY A 645 7.72 -3.60 -25.04
N ASN A 646 8.67 -3.21 -24.19
CA ASN A 646 9.65 -2.17 -24.51
C ASN A 646 10.51 -2.56 -25.73
N ALA A 647 10.92 -3.83 -25.83
CA ALA A 647 11.65 -4.33 -26.99
C ALA A 647 10.81 -4.25 -28.27
N LEU A 648 9.52 -4.61 -28.23
CA LEU A 648 8.60 -4.43 -29.36
C LEU A 648 8.51 -2.96 -29.78
N LEU A 649 8.34 -2.03 -28.83
CA LEU A 649 8.25 -0.59 -29.13
C LEU A 649 9.49 -0.05 -29.85
N LYS A 650 10.67 -0.64 -29.62
CA LYS A 650 11.90 -0.26 -30.35
C LYS A 650 11.85 -0.58 -31.86
N PHE A 651 10.92 -1.41 -32.32
CA PHE A 651 10.66 -1.68 -33.75
C PHE A 651 9.67 -0.68 -34.39
N GLY A 652 9.23 0.36 -33.67
CA GLY A 652 8.34 1.40 -34.20
C GLY A 652 6.94 0.86 -34.51
N ALA A 653 6.38 1.26 -35.66
CA ALA A 653 4.99 0.98 -36.04
C ALA A 653 4.65 -0.53 -36.05
N ASP A 654 5.59 -1.39 -36.44
CA ASP A 654 5.35 -2.84 -36.45
C ASP A 654 5.19 -3.43 -35.06
N GLY A 655 6.04 -3.01 -34.11
CA GLY A 655 5.93 -3.44 -32.72
C GLY A 655 4.71 -2.85 -32.01
N GLU A 656 4.37 -1.58 -32.31
CA GLU A 656 3.13 -0.98 -31.83
C GLU A 656 1.90 -1.74 -32.34
N ARG A 657 1.89 -2.18 -33.60
CA ARG A 657 0.80 -2.97 -34.18
C ARG A 657 0.60 -4.28 -33.41
N VAL A 658 1.69 -5.01 -33.12
CA VAL A 658 1.63 -6.24 -32.30
C VAL A 658 1.03 -5.98 -30.92
N LEU A 659 1.46 -4.92 -30.23
CA LEU A 659 0.91 -4.58 -28.92
C LEU A 659 -0.57 -4.16 -29.01
N ARG A 660 -0.98 -3.46 -30.08
CA ARG A 660 -2.39 -3.12 -30.30
C ARG A 660 -3.25 -4.37 -30.52
N GLU A 661 -2.77 -5.35 -31.28
CA GLU A 661 -3.44 -6.65 -31.43
C GLU A 661 -3.70 -7.31 -30.06
N PHE A 662 -2.70 -7.31 -29.17
CA PHE A 662 -2.86 -7.83 -27.80
C PHE A 662 -3.75 -6.97 -26.90
N MET A 663 -3.78 -5.65 -27.09
CA MET A 663 -4.63 -4.72 -26.34
C MET A 663 -6.10 -4.81 -26.75
N ASP A 664 -6.37 -5.00 -28.04
CA ASP A 664 -7.71 -4.96 -28.62
C ASP A 664 -8.45 -6.30 -28.58
N GLN A 665 -7.78 -7.40 -28.24
CA GLN A 665 -8.47 -8.67 -28.00
C GLN A 665 -9.33 -8.65 -26.72
N ARG A 666 -10.21 -9.65 -26.59
CA ARG A 666 -11.25 -9.74 -25.53
C ARG A 666 -11.24 -11.09 -24.80
N LYS A 667 -10.26 -11.94 -25.06
CA LYS A 667 -10.16 -13.30 -24.50
C LYS A 667 -9.25 -13.39 -23.29
N ASP A 668 -8.18 -12.59 -23.28
CA ASP A 668 -7.14 -12.61 -22.26
C ASP A 668 -7.03 -11.23 -21.61
N ARG A 669 -7.55 -11.11 -20.40
CA ARG A 669 -7.62 -9.82 -19.73
C ARG A 669 -6.24 -9.29 -19.38
N ARG A 670 -5.39 -10.13 -18.77
CA ARG A 670 -4.06 -9.74 -18.34
C ARG A 670 -3.21 -9.27 -19.51
N LEU A 671 -3.22 -10.01 -20.62
CA LEU A 671 -2.42 -9.68 -21.80
C LEU A 671 -2.84 -8.33 -22.41
N ALA A 672 -4.14 -8.06 -22.47
CA ALA A 672 -4.66 -6.77 -22.95
C ALA A 672 -4.27 -5.62 -22.02
N GLU A 673 -4.42 -5.79 -20.70
CA GLU A 673 -4.03 -4.76 -19.73
C GLU A 673 -2.52 -4.50 -19.75
N GLN A 674 -1.69 -5.54 -19.89
CA GLN A 674 -0.24 -5.42 -20.04
C GLN A 674 0.15 -4.71 -21.34
N ALA A 675 -0.53 -5.02 -22.44
CA ALA A 675 -0.31 -4.35 -23.72
C ALA A 675 -0.69 -2.87 -23.66
N TRP A 676 -1.79 -2.53 -22.98
CA TRP A 676 -2.16 -1.15 -22.67
C TRP A 676 -1.08 -0.45 -21.83
N LYS A 677 -0.58 -1.07 -20.76
CA LYS A 677 0.52 -0.50 -19.97
C LYS A 677 1.77 -0.27 -20.81
N SER A 678 2.09 -1.20 -21.71
CA SER A 678 3.24 -1.07 -22.62
C SER A 678 3.06 0.12 -23.57
N LEU A 679 1.88 0.27 -24.17
CA LEU A 679 1.58 1.33 -25.16
C LEU A 679 1.36 2.72 -24.55
N HIS A 680 0.79 2.78 -23.34
CA HIS A 680 0.21 4.01 -22.78
C HIS A 680 0.79 4.43 -21.44
N VAL A 681 1.48 3.54 -20.72
CA VAL A 681 2.31 3.87 -19.55
C VAL A 681 3.77 3.64 -19.94
N ARG A 682 4.22 4.41 -20.92
CA ARG A 682 5.48 4.19 -21.64
C ARG A 682 6.70 4.42 -20.75
N LEU A 683 7.75 3.68 -21.08
CA LEU A 683 9.06 3.80 -20.50
C LEU A 683 10.04 4.13 -21.61
N ASP A 684 10.85 5.16 -21.43
CA ASP A 684 11.96 5.48 -22.32
C ASP A 684 13.26 5.68 -21.55
N ASN A 685 14.37 5.25 -22.14
CA ASN A 685 15.72 5.37 -21.56
C ASN A 685 15.87 4.93 -20.08
N GLY A 686 15.09 3.94 -19.65
CA GLY A 686 15.18 3.38 -18.30
C GLY A 686 14.33 4.09 -17.23
N ALA A 687 13.45 5.01 -17.62
CA ALA A 687 12.52 5.72 -16.74
C ALA A 687 11.12 5.82 -17.39
N PHE A 688 10.06 6.03 -16.59
CA PHE A 688 8.75 6.33 -17.18
C PHE A 688 8.80 7.63 -17.98
N THR A 689 8.13 7.64 -19.14
CA THR A 689 8.03 8.85 -19.96
C THR A 689 7.20 9.89 -19.20
N GLU A 690 7.75 11.10 -19.06
CA GLU A 690 7.04 12.23 -18.47
C GLU A 690 5.71 12.46 -19.20
N SER A 691 4.66 12.78 -18.44
CA SER A 691 3.32 13.03 -18.97
C SER A 691 2.58 13.99 -18.06
N CYS A 692 1.63 14.77 -18.57
CA CYS A 692 0.71 15.54 -17.75
C CYS A 692 -0.53 14.72 -17.33
N GLU A 693 -1.26 15.21 -16.34
CA GLU A 693 -2.52 14.59 -15.90
C GLU A 693 -3.53 14.42 -17.06
N LYS A 694 -3.58 15.37 -17.99
CA LYS A 694 -4.46 15.29 -19.17
C LYS A 694 -4.09 14.11 -20.07
N GLU A 695 -2.80 13.95 -20.39
CA GLU A 695 -2.31 12.84 -21.22
C GLU A 695 -2.52 11.50 -20.54
N ASP A 696 -2.30 11.44 -19.23
CA ASP A 696 -2.56 10.25 -18.43
C ASP A 696 -4.05 9.88 -18.42
N ASN A 697 -4.96 10.86 -18.35
CA ASN A 697 -6.39 10.63 -18.51
C ASN A 697 -6.76 10.12 -19.92
N GLU A 698 -6.15 10.64 -20.98
CA GLU A 698 -6.35 10.14 -22.35
C GLU A 698 -5.77 8.72 -22.55
N ALA A 699 -4.64 8.42 -21.92
CA ALA A 699 -4.08 7.08 -21.86
C ALA A 699 -5.02 6.10 -21.15
N PHE A 700 -5.59 6.51 -20.03
CA PHE A 700 -6.52 5.68 -19.26
C PHE A 700 -7.83 5.38 -20.01
N LYS A 701 -8.36 6.32 -20.79
CA LYS A 701 -9.54 6.09 -21.64
C LYS A 701 -9.34 4.95 -22.65
N LYS A 702 -8.09 4.67 -23.02
CA LYS A 702 -7.71 3.57 -23.94
C LYS A 702 -7.52 2.23 -23.21
N ARG A 703 -7.64 2.19 -21.88
CA ARG A 703 -7.49 0.95 -21.11
C ARG A 703 -8.59 -0.03 -21.49
N PRO A 704 -8.25 -1.25 -21.93
CA PRO A 704 -9.21 -2.27 -22.33
C PRO A 704 -10.32 -2.44 -21.30
N VAL A 705 -11.56 -2.56 -21.79
CA VAL A 705 -12.72 -2.90 -20.98
C VAL A 705 -12.96 -4.39 -21.13
N PHE A 706 -12.81 -5.12 -20.02
CA PHE A 706 -13.22 -6.51 -19.93
C PHE A 706 -14.48 -6.58 -19.09
N SER A 707 -15.53 -7.11 -19.70
CA SER A 707 -16.77 -7.48 -19.02
C SER A 707 -17.12 -8.87 -19.51
N ARG A 708 -16.84 -9.88 -18.68
CA ARG A 708 -17.24 -11.25 -18.94
C ARG A 708 -18.58 -11.51 -18.29
N GLU A 709 -19.36 -12.34 -18.96
CA GLU A 709 -20.63 -12.85 -18.47
C GLU A 709 -20.37 -14.27 -17.95
N LEU A 710 -20.09 -14.38 -16.65
CA LEU A 710 -19.81 -15.64 -15.98
C LEU A 710 -21.13 -16.30 -15.59
N LYS A 711 -21.42 -17.48 -16.13
CA LYS A 711 -22.67 -18.19 -15.81
C LYS A 711 -22.45 -19.17 -14.66
N VAL A 712 -23.45 -19.32 -13.80
CA VAL A 712 -23.50 -20.36 -12.75
C VAL A 712 -24.72 -21.23 -13.00
N ASP A 713 -24.52 -22.54 -13.06
CA ASP A 713 -25.59 -23.54 -13.17
C ASP A 713 -25.23 -24.76 -12.32
N GLN A 714 -25.94 -24.97 -11.21
CA GLN A 714 -25.66 -26.07 -10.27
C GLN A 714 -25.81 -27.47 -10.88
N SER A 715 -26.60 -27.60 -11.94
CA SER A 715 -26.92 -28.87 -12.58
C SER A 715 -25.99 -29.23 -13.72
N LYS A 716 -25.49 -28.22 -14.45
CA LYS A 716 -24.69 -28.39 -15.68
C LYS A 716 -23.27 -27.84 -15.58
N GLY A 717 -22.96 -27.09 -14.54
CA GLY A 717 -21.67 -26.43 -14.38
C GLY A 717 -20.57 -27.35 -13.91
N ASP A 718 -19.34 -26.94 -14.17
CA ASP A 718 -18.11 -27.60 -13.75
C ASP A 718 -17.12 -26.57 -13.22
N ASP A 719 -16.73 -26.69 -11.95
CA ASP A 719 -15.79 -25.75 -11.31
C ASP A 719 -14.32 -26.04 -11.63
N ALA A 720 -14.03 -27.23 -12.17
CA ALA A 720 -12.69 -27.61 -12.63
C ALA A 720 -12.39 -27.06 -14.02
N SER A 721 -13.43 -26.83 -14.83
CA SER A 721 -13.31 -26.25 -16.17
C SER A 721 -13.30 -24.72 -16.13
N ALA A 722 -12.44 -24.12 -16.95
CA ALA A 722 -12.51 -22.69 -17.26
C ALA A 722 -13.50 -22.37 -18.40
N ALA A 723 -14.02 -23.41 -19.07
CA ALA A 723 -14.95 -23.32 -20.19
C ALA A 723 -16.35 -23.79 -19.78
N GLY A 724 -17.37 -22.97 -20.06
CA GLY A 724 -18.77 -23.24 -19.70
C GLY A 724 -19.22 -22.57 -18.40
N PRO A 725 -20.44 -22.86 -17.92
CA PRO A 725 -20.92 -22.34 -16.64
C PRO A 725 -20.16 -22.95 -15.46
N PHE A 726 -19.90 -22.15 -14.44
CA PHE A 726 -19.43 -22.64 -13.14
C PHE A 726 -20.54 -23.44 -12.45
N LYS A 727 -20.14 -24.43 -11.66
CA LYS A 727 -21.09 -25.20 -10.84
C LYS A 727 -21.52 -24.39 -9.61
N THR A 728 -20.60 -23.66 -9.00
CA THR A 728 -20.82 -22.94 -7.75
C THR A 728 -20.73 -21.43 -7.89
N ILE A 729 -21.46 -20.71 -7.03
CA ILE A 729 -21.39 -19.25 -6.92
C ILE A 729 -20.01 -18.85 -6.43
N ALA A 730 -19.45 -19.59 -5.47
CA ALA A 730 -18.14 -19.34 -4.89
C ALA A 730 -17.04 -19.32 -5.94
N ARG A 731 -17.03 -20.32 -6.86
CA ARG A 731 -16.04 -20.39 -7.93
C ARG A 731 -16.14 -19.22 -8.90
N ALA A 732 -17.36 -18.81 -9.25
CA ALA A 732 -17.62 -17.67 -10.12
C ALA A 732 -17.18 -16.34 -9.49
N ILE A 733 -17.47 -16.11 -8.19
CA ILE A 733 -16.96 -14.95 -7.44
C ILE A 733 -15.43 -14.96 -7.42
N ALA A 734 -14.80 -16.11 -7.21
CA ALA A 734 -13.34 -16.22 -7.26
C ALA A 734 -12.79 -15.82 -8.64
N ALA A 735 -13.44 -16.26 -9.72
CA ALA A 735 -13.03 -15.99 -11.11
C ALA A 735 -13.30 -14.56 -11.59
N ALA A 736 -14.31 -13.87 -11.03
CA ALA A 736 -14.73 -12.54 -11.47
C ALA A 736 -13.65 -11.48 -11.22
N GLY A 737 -13.49 -10.54 -12.14
CA GLY A 737 -12.70 -9.32 -11.96
C GLY A 737 -13.52 -8.07 -12.22
N PRO A 738 -12.97 -6.86 -12.00
CA PRO A 738 -13.66 -5.60 -12.28
C PRO A 738 -14.33 -5.57 -13.66
N GLY A 739 -15.61 -5.20 -13.70
CA GLY A 739 -16.43 -5.15 -14.92
C GLY A 739 -17.20 -6.44 -15.25
N ASP A 740 -16.86 -7.57 -14.65
CA ASP A 740 -17.54 -8.84 -14.91
C ASP A 740 -18.94 -8.91 -14.26
N SER A 741 -19.84 -9.62 -14.92
CA SER A 741 -21.17 -9.97 -14.42
C SER A 741 -21.26 -11.48 -14.17
N ILE A 742 -21.70 -11.87 -12.98
CA ILE A 742 -22.00 -13.25 -12.60
C ILE A 742 -23.50 -13.46 -12.73
N HIS A 743 -23.92 -14.39 -13.57
CA HIS A 743 -25.31 -14.68 -13.91
C HIS A 743 -25.69 -16.05 -13.34
N LEU A 744 -26.57 -16.05 -12.35
CA LEU A 744 -27.13 -17.28 -11.79
C LEU A 744 -28.27 -17.77 -12.68
N THR A 745 -28.34 -19.06 -12.99
CA THR A 745 -29.58 -19.62 -13.54
C THR A 745 -30.68 -19.56 -12.48
N PRO A 746 -31.94 -19.20 -12.82
CA PRO A 746 -33.02 -19.16 -11.84
C PRO A 746 -33.20 -20.52 -11.16
N GLY A 747 -33.23 -20.54 -9.82
CA GLY A 747 -33.33 -21.78 -9.05
C GLY A 747 -33.04 -21.59 -7.56
N ARG A 748 -33.10 -22.70 -6.82
CA ARG A 748 -32.76 -22.78 -5.39
C ARG A 748 -31.31 -23.23 -5.25
N TYR A 749 -30.45 -22.35 -4.79
CA TYR A 749 -29.04 -22.58 -4.54
C TYR A 749 -28.82 -22.86 -3.06
N ARG A 750 -28.36 -24.06 -2.72
CA ARG A 750 -27.84 -24.34 -1.38
C ARG A 750 -26.41 -23.84 -1.25
N GLU A 751 -26.20 -22.54 -1.42
CA GLU A 751 -24.89 -21.87 -1.40
C GLU A 751 -25.03 -20.43 -0.92
N SER A 752 -23.93 -19.85 -0.43
CA SER A 752 -23.82 -18.43 -0.11
C SER A 752 -23.02 -17.69 -1.18
N ALA A 753 -23.37 -16.43 -1.45
CA ALA A 753 -22.55 -15.50 -2.21
C ALA A 753 -21.65 -14.72 -1.25
N ALA A 754 -20.44 -15.23 -1.02
CA ALA A 754 -19.46 -14.62 -0.11
C ALA A 754 -18.39 -13.83 -0.88
N PHE A 755 -18.37 -12.51 -0.67
CA PHE A 755 -17.36 -11.60 -1.20
C PHE A 755 -16.34 -11.28 -0.09
N HIS A 756 -15.11 -11.76 -0.26
CA HIS A 756 -13.99 -11.48 0.64
C HIS A 756 -12.84 -10.87 -0.13
N ASN A 757 -12.37 -9.68 0.29
CA ASN A 757 -11.31 -8.94 -0.41
C ASN A 757 -11.57 -8.83 -1.93
N LYS A 758 -12.83 -8.56 -2.29
CA LYS A 758 -13.30 -8.61 -3.67
C LYS A 758 -13.84 -7.24 -4.07
N SER A 759 -13.19 -6.62 -5.06
CA SER A 759 -13.56 -5.30 -5.53
C SER A 759 -13.67 -5.24 -7.04
N GLY A 760 -14.64 -4.47 -7.52
CA GLY A 760 -14.61 -3.88 -8.85
C GLY A 760 -13.71 -2.63 -8.89
N GLU A 761 -13.90 -1.82 -9.92
CA GLU A 761 -13.24 -0.52 -10.07
C GLU A 761 -14.31 0.56 -10.30
N PRO A 762 -13.99 1.86 -10.12
CA PRO A 762 -14.89 2.95 -10.49
C PRO A 762 -15.41 2.82 -11.93
N GLY A 763 -16.73 2.79 -12.10
CA GLY A 763 -17.39 2.59 -13.40
C GLY A 763 -17.37 1.14 -13.94
N ARG A 764 -16.67 0.21 -13.28
CA ARG A 764 -16.54 -1.20 -13.65
C ARG A 764 -16.81 -2.11 -12.44
N PRO A 765 -18.03 -2.07 -11.86
CA PRO A 765 -18.34 -2.90 -10.70
C PRO A 765 -18.34 -4.38 -11.07
N ILE A 766 -18.05 -5.24 -10.10
CA ILE A 766 -18.41 -6.66 -10.21
C ILE A 766 -19.90 -6.78 -9.94
N LYS A 767 -20.63 -7.43 -10.84
CA LYS A 767 -22.09 -7.58 -10.74
C LYS A 767 -22.44 -9.01 -10.41
N LEU A 768 -23.33 -9.24 -9.46
CA LEU A 768 -24.03 -10.50 -9.27
C LEU A 768 -25.50 -10.31 -9.66
N GLU A 769 -25.87 -10.93 -10.75
CA GLU A 769 -27.22 -10.96 -11.29
C GLU A 769 -27.88 -12.30 -10.97
N GLY A 770 -28.84 -12.26 -10.06
CA GLY A 770 -29.52 -13.46 -9.58
C GLY A 770 -30.59 -14.00 -10.53
N HIS A 771 -31.17 -13.18 -11.42
CA HIS A 771 -32.34 -13.57 -12.24
C HIS A 771 -33.49 -14.21 -11.42
N GLY A 772 -33.65 -13.82 -10.15
CA GLY A 772 -34.64 -14.41 -9.23
C GLY A 772 -34.17 -15.67 -8.50
N ALA A 773 -32.89 -16.04 -8.58
CA ALA A 773 -32.32 -17.13 -7.81
C ALA A 773 -32.50 -16.94 -6.29
N THR A 774 -32.68 -18.05 -5.59
CA THR A 774 -32.85 -18.13 -4.15
C THR A 774 -31.63 -18.79 -3.52
N LEU A 775 -30.89 -18.06 -2.70
CA LEU A 775 -29.79 -18.56 -1.88
C LEU A 775 -30.36 -19.07 -0.56
N ASP A 776 -30.37 -20.39 -0.39
CA ASP A 776 -31.03 -21.07 0.70
C ASP A 776 -30.02 -21.64 1.71
N GLY A 777 -30.16 -21.20 2.96
CA GLY A 777 -29.29 -21.60 4.05
C GLY A 777 -29.60 -22.96 4.65
N ALA A 778 -30.76 -23.54 4.34
CA ALA A 778 -31.18 -24.81 4.92
C ALA A 778 -30.61 -26.03 4.18
N GLU A 779 -30.49 -27.14 4.90
CA GLU A 779 -30.19 -28.47 4.36
C GLU A 779 -31.15 -29.51 4.92
N PRO A 780 -31.59 -30.50 4.12
CA PRO A 780 -32.38 -31.61 4.62
C PRO A 780 -31.63 -32.34 5.73
N LEU A 781 -32.36 -32.76 6.77
CA LEU A 781 -31.77 -33.57 7.83
C LEU A 781 -31.30 -34.90 7.26
N LYS A 782 -30.09 -35.33 7.67
CA LYS A 782 -29.60 -36.69 7.43
C LYS A 782 -30.11 -37.60 8.54
N PRO A 783 -31.03 -38.55 8.27
CA PRO A 783 -31.64 -39.34 9.35
C PRO A 783 -30.63 -40.16 10.18
N THR A 784 -29.49 -40.52 9.60
CA THR A 784 -28.38 -41.23 10.27
C THR A 784 -27.73 -40.44 11.39
N ASP A 785 -27.83 -39.11 11.36
CA ASP A 785 -27.18 -38.23 12.34
C ASP A 785 -28.09 -37.99 13.56
N TRP A 786 -29.30 -38.57 13.56
CA TRP A 786 -30.33 -38.34 14.57
C TRP A 786 -30.71 -39.65 15.26
N GLU A 787 -30.61 -39.64 16.58
CA GLU A 787 -30.95 -40.77 17.45
C GLU A 787 -32.42 -40.65 17.88
N MET A 788 -33.21 -41.71 17.70
CA MET A 788 -34.57 -41.76 18.24
C MET A 788 -34.50 -42.02 19.75
N VAL A 789 -34.97 -41.08 20.56
CA VAL A 789 -34.96 -41.18 22.04
C VAL A 789 -36.27 -41.79 22.55
N SER A 790 -37.38 -41.50 21.88
CA SER A 790 -38.69 -42.13 22.11
C SER A 790 -39.52 -42.02 20.82
N PRO A 791 -40.68 -42.70 20.69
CA PRO A 791 -41.48 -42.65 19.47
C PRO A 791 -41.73 -41.22 18.97
N GLY A 792 -41.24 -40.92 17.77
CA GLY A 792 -41.33 -39.59 17.14
C GLY A 792 -40.40 -38.51 17.71
N LEU A 793 -39.63 -38.75 18.78
CA LEU A 793 -38.68 -37.78 19.34
C LEU A 793 -37.24 -38.15 18.96
N TYR A 794 -36.54 -37.25 18.30
CA TYR A 794 -35.18 -37.46 17.83
C TYR A 794 -34.21 -36.44 18.43
N ARG A 795 -32.97 -36.86 18.63
CA ARG A 795 -31.88 -36.08 19.25
C ARG A 795 -30.66 -36.01 18.33
N ASN A 796 -30.02 -34.84 18.26
CA ASN A 796 -28.73 -34.66 17.60
C ASN A 796 -27.81 -33.72 18.41
N ARG A 797 -26.63 -34.23 18.78
CA ARG A 797 -25.60 -33.50 19.56
C ARG A 797 -24.59 -32.75 18.69
N ASN A 798 -24.51 -33.08 17.40
CA ASN A 798 -23.42 -32.69 16.51
C ASN A 798 -23.89 -31.86 15.29
N LEU A 799 -25.11 -31.33 15.31
CA LEU A 799 -25.69 -30.64 14.15
C LEU A 799 -24.80 -29.48 13.69
N LEU A 800 -24.54 -28.51 14.56
CA LEU A 800 -23.57 -27.42 14.37
C LEU A 800 -23.12 -26.90 15.74
N PRO A 801 -21.92 -26.29 15.86
CA PRO A 801 -21.51 -25.58 17.07
C PRO A 801 -22.50 -24.46 17.40
N VAL A 802 -23.20 -24.60 18.53
CA VAL A 802 -24.18 -23.62 18.98
C VAL A 802 -23.52 -22.68 19.97
N ASN A 803 -23.68 -21.38 19.79
CA ASN A 803 -23.44 -20.42 20.86
C ASN A 803 -24.77 -19.77 21.25
N PRO A 804 -24.84 -19.06 22.38
CA PRO A 804 -26.10 -18.52 22.83
C PRO A 804 -26.75 -17.50 21.86
N ALA A 805 -25.94 -16.74 21.11
CA ALA A 805 -26.44 -15.79 20.11
C ALA A 805 -27.11 -16.54 18.95
N ASN A 806 -26.43 -17.54 18.38
CA ASN A 806 -26.98 -18.42 17.35
C ASN A 806 -28.24 -19.16 17.82
N LEU A 807 -28.27 -19.63 19.07
CA LEU A 807 -29.44 -20.30 19.64
C LEU A 807 -30.67 -19.37 19.79
N GLY A 808 -30.44 -18.07 19.98
CA GLY A 808 -31.50 -17.07 20.06
C GLY A 808 -32.25 -16.87 18.73
N ARG A 809 -31.57 -17.17 17.62
CA ARG A 809 -32.04 -16.99 16.24
C ARG A 809 -32.19 -18.31 15.46
N TRP A 810 -32.13 -19.44 16.17
CA TRP A 810 -32.19 -20.75 15.55
C TRP A 810 -33.62 -21.12 15.16
N PHE A 811 -33.75 -22.00 14.17
CA PHE A 811 -35.03 -22.53 13.70
C PHE A 811 -34.82 -23.87 12.99
N PHE A 812 -35.94 -24.54 12.68
CA PHE A 812 -35.99 -25.63 11.71
C PHE A 812 -37.11 -25.33 10.71
N VAL A 813 -36.97 -25.84 9.49
CA VAL A 813 -37.99 -25.72 8.45
C VAL A 813 -38.74 -27.04 8.36
N PHE A 814 -40.02 -27.04 8.72
CA PHE A 814 -40.90 -28.22 8.65
C PHE A 814 -41.88 -28.06 7.48
N ASP A 815 -41.84 -28.97 6.51
CA ASP A 815 -42.68 -28.94 5.30
C ASP A 815 -42.67 -27.56 4.60
N GLY A 816 -41.48 -26.94 4.54
CA GLY A 816 -41.27 -25.63 3.94
C GLY A 816 -41.66 -24.43 4.81
N LYS A 817 -42.03 -24.64 6.08
CA LYS A 817 -42.37 -23.56 7.02
C LYS A 817 -41.32 -23.43 8.11
N MET A 818 -40.76 -22.23 8.27
CA MET A 818 -39.84 -21.89 9.34
C MET A 818 -40.54 -21.94 10.71
N ASN A 819 -39.99 -22.70 11.65
CA ASN A 819 -40.40 -22.71 13.05
C ASN A 819 -39.25 -22.21 13.93
N HIS A 820 -39.39 -20.98 14.44
CA HIS A 820 -38.43 -20.31 15.33
C HIS A 820 -38.81 -20.46 16.82
N MET A 821 -39.85 -21.23 17.16
CA MET A 821 -40.35 -21.45 18.53
C MET A 821 -40.69 -20.17 19.32
N GLY A 822 -41.04 -19.07 18.63
CA GLY A 822 -41.28 -17.76 19.26
C GLY A 822 -40.01 -17.16 19.88
N ARG A 823 -38.84 -17.45 19.29
CA ARG A 823 -37.53 -16.95 19.70
C ARG A 823 -36.97 -15.98 18.66
N THR A 824 -36.17 -15.03 19.13
CA THR A 824 -35.47 -13.99 18.36
C THR A 824 -34.22 -13.54 19.14
N SER A 825 -33.16 -13.20 18.41
CA SER A 825 -31.91 -12.64 18.94
C SER A 825 -32.08 -11.23 19.54
N LYS A 826 -32.99 -10.43 18.99
CA LYS A 826 -33.12 -8.99 19.24
C LYS A 826 -34.52 -8.64 19.80
N GLY A 827 -35.06 -9.48 20.67
CA GLY A 827 -36.36 -9.28 21.29
C GLY A 827 -36.65 -10.30 22.40
N PRO A 828 -37.87 -10.26 22.97
CA PRO A 828 -38.29 -11.27 23.93
C PRO A 828 -38.38 -12.64 23.24
N SER A 829 -37.71 -13.64 23.82
CA SER A 829 -37.76 -15.04 23.37
C SER A 829 -38.54 -15.88 24.36
N LYS A 830 -39.42 -16.75 23.87
CA LYS A 830 -40.06 -17.78 24.71
C LYS A 830 -39.00 -18.76 25.26
N PRO A 831 -39.15 -19.28 26.49
CA PRO A 831 -38.29 -20.34 27.01
C PRO A 831 -38.29 -21.57 26.09
N LEU A 832 -37.16 -22.28 26.05
CA LEU A 832 -37.08 -23.57 25.35
C LEU A 832 -37.90 -24.62 26.14
N LYS A 833 -38.75 -25.38 25.43
CA LYS A 833 -39.53 -26.48 26.00
C LYS A 833 -38.61 -27.61 26.46
N LYS A 834 -39.07 -28.45 27.38
CA LYS A 834 -38.41 -29.74 27.64
C LYS A 834 -38.61 -30.67 26.43
N ALA A 835 -37.71 -31.63 26.23
CA ALA A 835 -37.76 -32.51 25.06
C ALA A 835 -39.05 -33.35 25.00
N GLU A 836 -39.58 -33.72 26.17
CA GLU A 836 -40.78 -34.54 26.33
C GLU A 836 -42.08 -33.75 26.06
N GLU A 837 -42.01 -32.41 26.14
CA GLU A 837 -43.14 -31.49 25.94
C GLU A 837 -43.32 -31.05 24.48
N LEU A 838 -42.43 -31.50 23.58
CA LEU A 838 -42.52 -31.17 22.16
C LEU A 838 -43.73 -31.82 21.50
N ALA A 839 -44.50 -31.03 20.77
CA ALA A 839 -45.52 -31.51 19.83
C ALA A 839 -44.89 -31.78 18.44
N PRO A 840 -45.49 -32.65 17.61
CA PRO A 840 -45.04 -32.85 16.24
C PRO A 840 -44.88 -31.53 15.46
N GLY A 841 -43.72 -31.31 14.84
CA GLY A 841 -43.37 -30.07 14.15
C GLY A 841 -42.64 -29.05 15.02
N GLU A 842 -42.31 -29.38 16.27
CA GLU A 842 -41.55 -28.53 17.19
C GLU A 842 -40.12 -29.05 17.45
N TRP A 843 -39.28 -28.16 17.95
CA TRP A 843 -37.91 -28.46 18.32
C TRP A 843 -37.51 -27.77 19.63
N THR A 844 -36.47 -28.29 20.28
CA THR A 844 -35.82 -27.63 21.42
C THR A 844 -34.30 -27.87 21.41
N TYR A 845 -33.57 -27.15 22.24
CA TYR A 845 -32.17 -27.41 22.54
C TYR A 845 -32.02 -27.62 24.05
N VAL A 846 -31.49 -28.77 24.44
CA VAL A 846 -31.24 -29.08 25.85
C VAL A 846 -29.73 -29.00 26.09
N PRO A 847 -29.25 -27.99 26.83
CA PRO A 847 -27.83 -27.86 27.15
C PRO A 847 -27.41 -28.91 28.20
N ASP A 848 -26.17 -29.39 28.15
CA ASP A 848 -25.63 -30.33 29.14
C ASP A 848 -25.47 -29.69 30.53
N ALA A 849 -25.40 -28.35 30.59
CA ALA A 849 -25.40 -27.55 31.81
C ALA A 849 -26.33 -26.33 31.66
N PRO A 850 -26.90 -25.79 32.75
CA PRO A 850 -27.78 -24.62 32.67
C PRO A 850 -27.12 -23.42 31.97
N ILE A 851 -27.84 -22.78 31.05
CA ILE A 851 -27.37 -21.55 30.39
C ILE A 851 -27.51 -20.39 31.38
N VAL A 852 -26.41 -20.00 32.03
CA VAL A 852 -26.38 -18.86 32.95
C VAL A 852 -26.18 -17.55 32.18
N ARG A 853 -27.18 -16.65 32.18
CA ARG A 853 -26.98 -15.25 31.77
C ARG A 853 -26.24 -14.51 32.89
N LYS A 854 -25.00 -14.07 32.67
CA LYS A 854 -24.32 -13.14 33.60
C LYS A 854 -24.96 -11.75 33.44
N SER A 855 -25.37 -11.13 34.54
CA SER A 855 -26.11 -9.86 34.61
C SER A 855 -25.24 -8.59 34.60
N THR A 856 -23.92 -8.69 34.40
CA THR A 856 -23.00 -7.55 34.53
C THR A 856 -22.38 -7.16 33.20
N GLY A 857 -22.90 -6.09 32.56
CA GLY A 857 -22.20 -5.08 31.74
C GLY A 857 -21.20 -5.45 30.61
N GLY A 858 -20.81 -6.70 30.45
CA GLY A 858 -19.99 -7.24 29.36
C GLY A 858 -20.87 -7.93 28.32
N ARG A 859 -20.32 -8.21 27.13
CA ARG A 859 -21.06 -8.91 26.06
C ARG A 859 -21.72 -10.18 26.67
N PRO A 860 -23.02 -10.42 26.48
CA PRO A 860 -23.77 -11.40 27.29
C PRO A 860 -23.36 -12.88 27.11
N TRP A 861 -22.35 -13.17 26.29
CA TRP A 861 -22.12 -14.48 25.66
C TRP A 861 -20.62 -14.83 25.62
N ASP A 862 -20.00 -15.00 26.79
CA ASP A 862 -18.61 -15.47 26.96
C ASP A 862 -18.40 -16.94 26.51
N ALA A 863 -19.44 -17.77 26.55
CA ALA A 863 -19.33 -19.17 26.12
C ALA A 863 -19.10 -19.29 24.59
N ARG A 864 -17.85 -19.57 24.18
CA ARG A 864 -17.46 -19.77 22.77
C ARG A 864 -18.27 -20.88 22.07
N THR A 865 -18.79 -21.87 22.81
CA THR A 865 -19.68 -22.92 22.30
C THR A 865 -20.47 -23.57 23.46
N LEU A 866 -21.77 -23.79 23.30
CA LEU A 866 -22.64 -24.55 24.18
C LEU A 866 -22.53 -26.04 23.87
N LYS A 867 -22.44 -26.87 24.92
CA LYS A 867 -22.57 -28.33 24.83
C LYS A 867 -24.00 -28.73 25.18
N GLY A 868 -24.60 -29.63 24.40
CA GLY A 868 -26.00 -30.01 24.51
C GLY A 868 -26.49 -30.76 23.27
N ALA A 869 -27.80 -30.89 23.12
CA ALA A 869 -28.40 -31.53 21.96
C ALA A 869 -29.65 -30.79 21.46
N PHE A 870 -29.82 -30.77 20.14
CA PHE A 870 -31.09 -30.46 19.51
C PHE A 870 -32.04 -31.65 19.61
N TYR A 871 -33.30 -31.36 19.86
CA TYR A 871 -34.39 -32.33 19.81
C TYR A 871 -35.44 -31.85 18.83
N ILE A 872 -36.00 -32.78 18.05
CA ILE A 872 -37.15 -32.53 17.17
C ILE A 872 -38.22 -33.58 17.42
N LYS A 873 -39.49 -33.18 17.34
CA LYS A 873 -40.61 -34.11 17.42
C LYS A 873 -41.34 -34.20 16.09
N ILE A 874 -41.59 -35.41 15.64
CA ILE A 874 -42.40 -35.74 14.47
C ILE A 874 -43.58 -36.60 14.88
N ASP A 875 -44.51 -36.80 13.95
CA ASP A 875 -45.58 -37.78 14.07
C ASP A 875 -44.98 -39.17 14.38
N PRO A 876 -45.33 -39.81 15.51
CA PRO A 876 -44.84 -41.13 15.86
C PRO A 876 -45.11 -42.22 14.81
N ALA A 877 -46.09 -42.03 13.93
CA ALA A 877 -46.39 -42.94 12.83
C ALA A 877 -45.40 -42.82 11.65
N LYS A 878 -44.53 -41.80 11.63
CA LYS A 878 -43.58 -41.53 10.54
C LYS A 878 -42.14 -41.81 10.97
N LYS A 879 -41.32 -42.22 9.99
CA LYS A 879 -39.85 -42.24 10.13
C LYS A 879 -39.27 -40.87 9.76
N LEU A 880 -38.18 -40.46 10.41
CA LEU A 880 -37.55 -39.14 10.15
C LEU A 880 -37.20 -38.92 8.68
N GLY A 881 -36.71 -39.95 7.97
CA GLY A 881 -36.39 -39.86 6.55
C GLY A 881 -37.59 -39.65 5.61
N ALA A 882 -38.83 -39.83 6.10
CA ALA A 882 -40.05 -39.54 5.36
C ALA A 882 -40.61 -38.13 5.65
N CYS A 883 -40.00 -37.39 6.58
CA CYS A 883 -40.37 -36.02 6.92
C CYS A 883 -39.51 -35.01 6.15
N ARG A 884 -40.12 -33.94 5.64
CA ARG A 884 -39.39 -32.83 5.02
C ARG A 884 -38.98 -31.83 6.10
N ILE A 885 -37.85 -32.09 6.72
CA ILE A 885 -37.28 -31.22 7.75
C ILE A 885 -35.92 -30.76 7.28
N GLU A 886 -35.67 -29.45 7.38
CA GLU A 886 -34.38 -28.85 7.04
C GLU A 886 -33.85 -28.02 8.22
N ALA A 887 -32.52 -28.03 8.40
CA ALA A 887 -31.82 -27.22 9.39
C ALA A 887 -31.04 -26.09 8.71
N PRO A 888 -30.96 -24.88 9.30
CA PRO A 888 -30.22 -23.77 8.73
C PRO A 888 -28.72 -23.94 8.97
N ILE A 889 -28.02 -24.52 7.99
CA ILE A 889 -26.59 -24.85 8.10
C ILE A 889 -25.70 -23.66 7.70
N ARG A 890 -26.18 -22.77 6.83
CA ARG A 890 -25.41 -21.61 6.38
C ARG A 890 -25.72 -20.38 7.20
N SER A 891 -24.69 -19.56 7.40
CA SER A 891 -24.83 -18.32 8.15
C SER A 891 -25.58 -17.26 7.37
N ASN A 892 -25.23 -16.99 6.10
CA ASN A 892 -25.77 -15.85 5.36
C ASN A 892 -26.10 -16.23 3.91
N GLY A 893 -26.97 -15.46 3.25
CA GLY A 893 -27.21 -15.60 1.81
C GLY A 893 -26.12 -14.87 1.04
N VAL A 894 -26.01 -13.57 1.26
CA VAL A 894 -24.92 -12.74 0.74
C VAL A 894 -24.10 -12.21 1.92
N SER A 895 -22.77 -12.26 1.80
CA SER A 895 -21.88 -11.70 2.82
C SER A 895 -20.70 -10.96 2.22
N LEU A 896 -20.33 -9.83 2.82
CA LEU A 896 -19.16 -9.03 2.47
C LEU A 896 -18.22 -8.99 3.67
N SER A 897 -16.91 -9.18 3.45
CA SER A 897 -15.89 -9.11 4.49
C SER A 897 -14.53 -8.69 3.95
N GLY A 898 -13.64 -8.20 4.82
CA GLY A 898 -12.36 -7.62 4.38
C GLY A 898 -12.58 -6.31 3.64
N ARG A 899 -11.87 -6.09 2.53
CA ARG A 899 -12.01 -4.90 1.67
C ARG A 899 -12.85 -5.21 0.43
N CYS A 900 -14.06 -4.67 0.35
CA CYS A 900 -14.98 -4.87 -0.76
C CYS A 900 -15.44 -3.52 -1.34
N GLU A 901 -15.19 -3.28 -2.63
CA GLU A 901 -15.53 -2.00 -3.25
C GLU A 901 -16.19 -2.20 -4.62
N HIS A 902 -17.10 -1.29 -5.00
CA HIS A 902 -17.74 -1.29 -6.32
C HIS A 902 -18.41 -2.63 -6.66
N LEU A 903 -19.34 -3.08 -5.81
CA LEU A 903 -20.12 -4.29 -6.04
C LEU A 903 -21.59 -3.93 -6.30
N VAL A 904 -22.21 -4.64 -7.25
CA VAL A 904 -23.66 -4.55 -7.50
C VAL A 904 -24.25 -5.94 -7.37
N ILE A 905 -25.14 -6.15 -6.41
CA ILE A 905 -25.83 -7.43 -6.20
C ILE A 905 -27.32 -7.21 -6.41
N ARG A 906 -27.93 -7.94 -7.34
CA ARG A 906 -29.33 -7.68 -7.69
C ARG A 906 -30.14 -8.92 -8.06
N ASN A 907 -31.46 -8.81 -7.86
CA ASN A 907 -32.44 -9.84 -8.17
C ASN A 907 -32.15 -11.20 -7.50
N VAL A 908 -31.67 -11.17 -6.26
CA VAL A 908 -31.39 -12.36 -5.43
C VAL A 908 -32.31 -12.40 -4.23
N THR A 909 -32.80 -13.59 -3.90
CA THR A 909 -33.49 -13.88 -2.63
C THR A 909 -32.56 -14.64 -1.71
N SER A 910 -32.37 -14.19 -0.47
CA SER A 910 -31.76 -14.97 0.61
C SER A 910 -32.87 -15.55 1.49
N THR A 911 -32.76 -16.83 1.87
CA THR A 911 -33.74 -17.47 2.75
C THR A 911 -33.13 -18.57 3.62
N HIS A 912 -33.76 -18.84 4.76
CA HIS A 912 -33.42 -19.94 5.67
C HIS A 912 -31.95 -20.01 6.13
N VAL A 913 -31.29 -18.86 6.23
CA VAL A 913 -29.94 -18.73 6.79
C VAL A 913 -30.02 -18.49 8.30
N HIS A 914 -29.09 -19.03 9.10
CA HIS A 914 -29.19 -18.91 10.56
C HIS A 914 -28.71 -17.55 11.12
N ASN A 915 -28.18 -16.67 10.27
CA ASN A 915 -27.82 -15.28 10.57
C ASN A 915 -28.56 -14.36 9.57
N ASP A 916 -27.89 -13.40 8.97
CA ASP A 916 -28.53 -12.34 8.18
C ASP A 916 -28.69 -12.74 6.72
N GLY A 917 -29.73 -12.23 6.07
CA GLY A 917 -29.91 -12.42 4.63
C GLY A 917 -28.76 -11.78 3.84
N PHE A 918 -28.48 -10.52 4.13
CA PHE A 918 -27.38 -9.74 3.59
C PHE A 918 -26.54 -9.19 4.75
N ASN A 919 -25.35 -9.76 4.94
CA ASN A 919 -24.45 -9.42 6.05
C ASN A 919 -23.22 -8.65 5.55
N ILE A 920 -23.09 -7.36 5.88
CA ILE A 920 -22.02 -6.50 5.38
C ILE A 920 -21.06 -6.14 6.51
N HIS A 921 -19.83 -6.62 6.42
CA HIS A 921 -18.74 -6.35 7.37
C HIS A 921 -17.50 -5.75 6.69
N GLY A 922 -16.57 -5.28 7.53
CA GLY A 922 -15.27 -4.80 7.10
C GLY A 922 -15.35 -3.49 6.32
N TYR A 923 -14.30 -3.20 5.55
CA TYR A 923 -14.24 -1.97 4.75
C TYR A 923 -15.01 -2.17 3.44
N SER A 924 -16.23 -1.64 3.41
CA SER A 924 -17.11 -1.76 2.24
C SER A 924 -17.50 -0.39 1.67
N ARG A 925 -17.28 -0.16 0.36
CA ARG A 925 -17.62 1.11 -0.32
C ARG A 925 -18.30 0.91 -1.66
N ASN A 926 -19.18 1.85 -2.02
CA ASN A 926 -19.87 1.85 -3.30
C ASN A 926 -20.60 0.52 -3.57
N ILE A 927 -21.21 -0.05 -2.52
CA ILE A 927 -21.98 -1.29 -2.59
C ILE A 927 -23.43 -0.94 -2.91
N LEU A 928 -23.98 -1.60 -3.93
CA LEU A 928 -25.36 -1.42 -4.35
C LEU A 928 -26.09 -2.76 -4.34
N PHE A 929 -27.19 -2.81 -3.60
CA PHE A 929 -28.17 -3.89 -3.67
C PHE A 929 -29.40 -3.42 -4.44
N GLU A 930 -29.87 -4.17 -5.43
CA GLU A 930 -31.09 -3.82 -6.20
C GLU A 930 -32.08 -4.97 -6.28
N ASN A 931 -33.34 -4.70 -5.98
CA ASN A 931 -34.44 -5.68 -6.06
C ASN A 931 -34.10 -7.00 -5.33
N VAL A 932 -33.59 -6.90 -4.11
CA VAL A 932 -33.17 -8.03 -3.28
C VAL A 932 -34.26 -8.40 -2.28
N LYS A 933 -34.26 -9.67 -1.85
CA LYS A 933 -35.22 -10.17 -0.86
C LYS A 933 -34.52 -10.94 0.24
N ALA A 934 -34.86 -10.67 1.49
CA ALA A 934 -34.46 -11.49 2.64
C ALA A 934 -35.73 -12.05 3.28
N VAL A 935 -35.93 -13.36 3.18
CA VAL A 935 -37.17 -14.03 3.56
C VAL A 935 -36.88 -15.17 4.52
N ASP A 936 -37.50 -15.19 5.68
CA ASP A 936 -37.35 -16.27 6.67
C ASP A 936 -35.87 -16.52 7.07
N CYS A 937 -35.11 -15.45 7.25
CA CYS A 937 -33.75 -15.45 7.79
C CYS A 937 -33.78 -15.47 9.33
N GLY A 938 -32.83 -16.17 9.94
CA GLY A 938 -32.77 -16.35 11.39
C GLY A 938 -32.55 -15.04 12.15
N ASP A 939 -31.77 -14.10 11.60
CA ASP A 939 -31.48 -12.81 12.22
C ASP A 939 -31.98 -11.64 11.36
N ASP A 940 -31.11 -10.80 10.81
CA ASP A 940 -31.52 -9.58 10.12
C ASP A 940 -31.81 -9.86 8.63
N GLY A 941 -32.75 -9.09 8.06
CA GLY A 941 -32.92 -9.07 6.61
C GLY A 941 -31.67 -8.52 5.93
N VAL A 942 -31.27 -7.32 6.34
CA VAL A 942 -30.01 -6.66 5.96
C VAL A 942 -29.35 -6.09 7.20
N SER A 943 -28.04 -6.26 7.33
CA SER A 943 -27.24 -5.64 8.37
C SER A 943 -25.93 -5.06 7.83
N ALA A 944 -25.69 -3.79 8.17
CA ALA A 944 -24.46 -3.05 7.87
C ALA A 944 -23.65 -2.85 9.16
N HIS A 945 -22.38 -3.26 9.16
CA HIS A 945 -21.49 -3.24 10.33
C HIS A 945 -20.19 -2.49 10.04
N ASP A 946 -19.44 -2.20 11.11
CA ASP A 946 -18.09 -1.65 11.05
C ASP A 946 -18.04 -0.32 10.28
N ASP A 947 -17.06 -0.14 9.40
CA ASP A 947 -16.91 1.02 8.51
C ASP A 947 -17.38 0.66 7.08
N CYS A 948 -18.69 0.59 6.87
CA CYS A 948 -19.28 0.26 5.57
C CYS A 948 -20.22 1.35 5.04
N GLN A 949 -20.25 1.50 3.71
CA GLN A 949 -21.20 2.36 3.00
C GLN A 949 -21.99 1.58 1.96
N ILE A 950 -23.31 1.49 2.16
CA ILE A 950 -24.21 0.73 1.28
C ILE A 950 -25.39 1.55 0.75
N ARG A 951 -25.88 1.17 -0.43
CA ARG A 951 -27.17 1.62 -0.97
C ARG A 951 -28.03 0.41 -1.30
N VAL A 952 -29.29 0.46 -0.91
CA VAL A 952 -30.28 -0.59 -1.17
C VAL A 952 -31.47 0.03 -1.88
N ASN A 953 -31.78 -0.45 -3.08
CA ASN A 953 -32.85 0.07 -3.91
C ASN A 953 -33.80 -1.06 -4.35
N GLY A 954 -34.92 -1.22 -3.64
CA GLY A 954 -35.80 -2.37 -3.78
C GLY A 954 -35.41 -3.49 -2.82
N LEU A 955 -35.96 -3.47 -1.60
CA LEU A 955 -35.79 -4.53 -0.60
C LEU A 955 -37.14 -5.08 -0.18
N VAL A 956 -37.29 -6.40 -0.16
CA VAL A 956 -38.36 -7.08 0.60
C VAL A 956 -37.73 -7.84 1.75
N SER A 957 -38.09 -7.47 2.98
CA SER A 957 -37.66 -8.17 4.19
C SER A 957 -38.89 -8.74 4.91
N SER A 958 -38.99 -10.07 5.00
CA SER A 958 -40.19 -10.75 5.48
C SER A 958 -39.85 -11.96 6.33
N GLY A 959 -40.54 -12.18 7.45
CA GLY A 959 -40.37 -13.40 8.25
C GLY A 959 -39.03 -13.50 9.01
N ASN A 960 -38.24 -12.42 9.01
CA ASN A 960 -36.93 -12.38 9.63
C ASN A 960 -37.04 -12.08 11.14
N SER A 961 -35.97 -12.32 11.91
CA SER A 961 -35.93 -11.81 13.28
C SER A 961 -35.96 -10.28 13.28
N THR A 962 -35.18 -9.63 12.42
CA THR A 962 -35.23 -8.17 12.25
C THR A 962 -35.31 -7.79 10.78
N GLY A 963 -36.00 -6.69 10.45
CA GLY A 963 -36.05 -6.18 9.09
C GLY A 963 -34.71 -5.62 8.61
N ILE A 964 -34.32 -4.48 9.19
CA ILE A 964 -33.02 -3.82 8.98
C ILE A 964 -32.35 -3.60 10.34
N CYS A 965 -31.06 -3.96 10.45
CA CYS A 965 -30.26 -3.70 11.64
C CYS A 965 -28.87 -3.17 11.26
N ASP A 966 -28.65 -1.86 11.37
CA ASP A 966 -27.35 -1.25 11.08
C ASP A 966 -26.68 -0.76 12.36
N VAL A 967 -25.38 -1.04 12.47
CA VAL A 967 -24.58 -0.84 13.68
C VAL A 967 -23.17 -0.32 13.34
N GLY A 968 -22.40 0.04 14.37
CA GLY A 968 -21.03 0.52 14.19
C GLY A 968 -20.97 1.89 13.52
N ASP A 969 -19.91 2.13 12.74
CA ASP A 969 -19.68 3.37 11.99
C ASP A 969 -20.26 3.27 10.56
N SER A 970 -21.35 2.54 10.36
CA SER A 970 -21.91 2.29 9.03
C SER A 970 -22.73 3.47 8.48
N VAL A 971 -22.78 3.58 7.15
CA VAL A 971 -23.61 4.54 6.41
C VAL A 971 -24.49 3.76 5.43
N SER A 972 -25.81 3.97 5.49
CA SER A 972 -26.75 3.20 4.67
C SER A 972 -27.90 4.02 4.10
N HIS A 973 -28.24 3.77 2.85
CA HIS A 973 -29.36 4.44 2.19
C HIS A 973 -30.31 3.41 1.56
N TYR A 974 -31.51 3.32 2.11
CA TYR A 974 -32.57 2.43 1.67
C TYR A 974 -33.66 3.20 0.91
N ASN A 975 -34.05 2.69 -0.25
CA ASN A 975 -35.11 3.23 -1.08
C ASN A 975 -36.00 2.08 -1.61
N ARG A 976 -37.32 2.28 -1.64
CA ARG A 976 -38.29 1.25 -2.09
C ARG A 976 -38.22 -0.03 -1.25
N VAL A 977 -38.47 0.09 0.05
CA VAL A 977 -38.44 -1.04 1.00
C VAL A 977 -39.84 -1.49 1.38
N LEU A 978 -40.04 -2.81 1.47
CA LEU A 978 -41.16 -3.45 2.14
C LEU A 978 -40.65 -4.31 3.30
N ILE A 979 -41.08 -4.03 4.53
CA ILE A 979 -40.83 -4.86 5.70
C ILE A 979 -42.16 -5.41 6.22
N LYS A 980 -42.21 -6.71 6.53
CA LYS A 980 -43.37 -7.36 7.17
C LYS A 980 -42.97 -8.60 7.95
N ASP A 981 -43.89 -9.12 8.76
CA ASP A 981 -43.78 -10.43 9.42
C ASP A 981 -42.47 -10.64 10.23
N CYS A 982 -41.82 -9.58 10.70
CA CYS A 982 -40.60 -9.66 11.50
C CYS A 982 -40.91 -9.89 13.00
N LEU A 983 -39.95 -10.39 13.79
CA LEU A 983 -40.19 -10.82 15.18
C LEU A 983 -39.66 -9.85 16.26
N GLY A 984 -38.42 -9.41 16.12
CA GLY A 984 -37.68 -8.57 17.05
C GLY A 984 -37.88 -7.07 16.77
N HIS A 985 -37.28 -6.59 15.68
CA HIS A 985 -37.43 -5.19 15.24
C HIS A 985 -37.76 -5.10 13.75
N ASP A 986 -38.53 -4.11 13.31
CA ASP A 986 -38.67 -3.86 11.86
C ASP A 986 -37.51 -2.98 11.37
N LEU A 987 -37.29 -1.82 12.01
CA LEU A 987 -36.18 -0.91 11.74
C LEU A 987 -35.33 -0.70 13.01
N TYR A 988 -34.04 -1.02 12.95
CA TYR A 988 -33.15 -0.90 14.09
C TYR A 988 -31.80 -0.26 13.71
N PHE A 989 -31.56 0.97 14.16
CA PHE A 989 -30.33 1.72 13.88
C PHE A 989 -29.61 2.06 15.19
N LEU A 990 -28.32 1.74 15.25
CA LEU A 990 -27.51 1.75 16.46
C LEU A 990 -26.19 2.50 16.23
N ASP A 991 -25.55 2.88 17.33
CA ASP A 991 -24.19 3.42 17.37
C ASP A 991 -24.01 4.81 16.75
N THR A 992 -23.43 4.93 15.56
CA THR A 992 -22.93 6.18 14.98
C THR A 992 -23.23 6.29 13.49
N ASN A 993 -23.00 7.47 12.91
CA ASN A 993 -23.16 7.78 11.48
C ASN A 993 -24.61 7.89 10.99
N GLU A 994 -24.78 7.84 9.66
CA GLU A 994 -25.94 8.35 8.95
C GLU A 994 -26.66 7.26 8.15
N HIS A 995 -27.97 7.18 8.34
CA HIS A 995 -28.86 6.26 7.67
C HIS A 995 -30.06 6.99 7.05
N SER A 996 -30.62 6.46 5.98
CA SER A 996 -31.87 6.96 5.42
C SER A 996 -32.78 5.86 4.89
N VAL A 997 -34.08 5.99 5.09
CA VAL A 997 -35.11 5.13 4.48
C VAL A 997 -36.12 6.00 3.75
N SER A 998 -36.38 5.71 2.48
CA SER A 998 -37.32 6.47 1.67
C SER A 998 -38.22 5.62 0.78
N ASN A 999 -39.40 6.17 0.43
CA ASN A 999 -40.38 5.54 -0.46
C ASN A 999 -40.74 4.11 -0.03
N SER A 1000 -41.03 3.91 1.26
CA SER A 1000 -41.03 2.58 1.89
C SER A 1000 -42.27 2.31 2.73
N VAL A 1001 -42.62 1.02 2.85
CA VAL A 1001 -43.74 0.53 3.65
C VAL A 1001 -43.25 -0.49 4.67
N VAL A 1002 -43.64 -0.29 5.93
CA VAL A 1002 -43.38 -1.20 7.04
C VAL A 1002 -44.73 -1.65 7.62
N GLN A 1003 -45.10 -2.91 7.36
CA GLN A 1003 -46.21 -3.59 8.02
C GLN A 1003 -45.69 -4.19 9.33
N SER A 1004 -45.66 -3.37 10.36
CA SER A 1004 -44.95 -3.66 11.60
C SER A 1004 -45.67 -4.73 12.42
N SER A 1005 -45.06 -5.91 12.52
CA SER A 1005 -45.51 -7.01 13.39
C SER A 1005 -44.48 -7.40 14.45
N ALA A 1006 -43.24 -6.92 14.31
CA ALA A 1006 -42.14 -7.19 15.24
C ALA A 1006 -42.41 -6.68 16.64
N TRP A 1007 -41.63 -7.11 17.64
CA TRP A 1007 -41.77 -6.62 19.01
C TRP A 1007 -41.69 -5.08 19.08
N ARG A 1008 -40.82 -4.45 18.29
CA ARG A 1008 -40.74 -2.99 18.11
C ARG A 1008 -40.67 -2.57 16.64
N ALA A 1009 -41.35 -1.48 16.31
CA ALA A 1009 -41.41 -0.96 14.94
C ALA A 1009 -40.12 -0.23 14.52
N LEU A 1010 -39.69 0.75 15.32
CA LEU A 1010 -38.53 1.57 15.00
C LEU A 1010 -37.73 1.91 16.26
N VAL A 1011 -36.43 1.68 16.22
CA VAL A 1011 -35.49 2.13 17.26
C VAL A 1011 -34.29 2.81 16.60
N VAL A 1012 -33.99 4.02 17.07
CA VAL A 1012 -32.75 4.76 16.75
C VAL A 1012 -32.06 5.10 18.07
N THR A 1013 -30.81 4.64 18.24
CA THR A 1013 -30.05 4.88 19.47
C THR A 1013 -28.58 5.13 19.20
N GLY A 1014 -27.99 6.12 19.86
CA GLY A 1014 -26.56 6.35 19.86
C GLY A 1014 -25.83 5.33 20.74
N GLY A 1015 -24.62 4.96 20.35
CA GLY A 1015 -23.79 4.00 21.09
C GLY A 1015 -23.17 4.64 22.32
N PRO A 1016 -23.21 4.01 23.51
CA PRO A 1016 -22.62 4.59 24.73
C PRO A 1016 -21.09 4.62 24.73
N LYS A 1017 -20.42 4.04 23.72
CA LYS A 1017 -18.96 3.85 23.65
C LYS A 1017 -18.24 4.75 22.66
N THR A 1018 -18.95 5.36 21.71
CA THR A 1018 -18.34 5.91 20.48
C THR A 1018 -18.38 7.44 20.40
N ASN A 1019 -19.00 8.15 21.36
CA ASN A 1019 -19.21 9.61 21.36
C ASN A 1019 -19.86 10.21 20.08
N GLY A 1020 -20.13 9.42 19.05
CA GLY A 1020 -20.78 9.85 17.82
C GLY A 1020 -22.31 9.82 17.93
N VAL A 1021 -22.96 10.34 16.89
CA VAL A 1021 -24.42 10.47 16.81
C VAL A 1021 -24.96 9.54 15.72
N CYS A 1022 -25.96 8.72 16.05
CA CYS A 1022 -26.70 7.90 15.07
C CYS A 1022 -27.84 8.75 14.47
N THR A 1023 -27.78 9.03 13.17
CA THR A 1023 -28.75 9.86 12.45
C THR A 1023 -29.58 9.00 11.51
N LEU A 1024 -30.90 9.02 11.65
CA LEU A 1024 -31.83 8.40 10.70
C LEU A 1024 -32.67 9.48 10.00
N ARG A 1025 -32.70 9.45 8.66
CA ARG A 1025 -33.63 10.24 7.85
C ARG A 1025 -34.74 9.38 7.28
N LEU A 1026 -35.99 9.80 7.44
CA LEU A 1026 -37.16 9.15 6.86
C LEU A 1026 -37.85 10.10 5.89
N ASP A 1027 -38.14 9.63 4.67
CA ASP A 1027 -38.82 10.43 3.65
C ASP A 1027 -39.82 9.60 2.84
N ASN A 1028 -41.10 9.97 2.86
CA ASN A 1028 -42.17 9.22 2.18
C ASN A 1028 -42.23 7.75 2.66
N VAL A 1029 -42.49 7.57 3.96
CA VAL A 1029 -42.51 6.25 4.61
C VAL A 1029 -43.82 6.01 5.34
N LEU A 1030 -44.45 4.86 5.10
CA LEU A 1030 -45.59 4.39 5.88
C LEU A 1030 -45.14 3.31 6.86
N ILE A 1031 -45.31 3.55 8.16
CA ILE A 1031 -45.12 2.53 9.20
C ILE A 1031 -46.48 2.27 9.84
N HIS A 1032 -47.06 1.13 9.52
CA HIS A 1032 -48.38 0.72 9.98
C HIS A 1032 -48.29 -0.47 10.92
N ARG A 1033 -48.78 -0.31 12.16
CA ARG A 1033 -48.77 -1.36 13.17
C ARG A 1033 -49.90 -2.36 12.98
N VAL A 1034 -49.51 -3.64 12.88
CA VAL A 1034 -50.44 -4.79 12.83
C VAL A 1034 -50.33 -5.72 14.04
N ALA A 1035 -49.11 -5.94 14.58
CA ALA A 1035 -48.68 -6.80 15.70
C ALA A 1035 -48.25 -6.05 16.99
N GLY A 1036 -47.73 -6.76 18.02
CA GLY A 1036 -46.75 -6.34 19.07
C GLY A 1036 -46.88 -5.02 19.87
N SER A 1037 -45.75 -4.47 20.38
CA SER A 1037 -45.68 -3.18 21.10
C SER A 1037 -45.86 -1.95 20.20
N ASN A 1038 -46.51 -0.90 20.68
CA ASN A 1038 -46.84 0.24 19.83
C ASN A 1038 -45.70 1.27 19.69
N ASP A 1039 -44.42 0.94 19.93
CA ASP A 1039 -43.42 2.00 20.18
C ASP A 1039 -42.49 2.30 19.00
N VAL A 1040 -42.40 3.58 18.65
CA VAL A 1040 -41.25 4.22 17.98
C VAL A 1040 -40.35 4.83 19.05
N ARG A 1041 -39.05 4.51 19.03
CA ARG A 1041 -38.10 4.96 20.05
C ARG A 1041 -36.91 5.71 19.47
N VAL A 1042 -36.74 6.95 19.90
CA VAL A 1042 -35.53 7.75 19.69
C VAL A 1042 -34.82 7.93 21.03
N ALA A 1043 -33.59 7.42 21.14
CA ALA A 1043 -32.82 7.46 22.37
C ALA A 1043 -31.75 8.56 22.38
N ALA A 1044 -31.05 8.70 23.51
CA ALA A 1044 -29.91 9.61 23.61
C ALA A 1044 -28.82 9.27 22.57
N GLY A 1045 -28.09 10.29 22.12
CA GLY A 1045 -27.07 10.13 21.08
C GLY A 1045 -27.63 9.90 19.68
N SER A 1046 -28.92 10.20 19.44
CA SER A 1046 -29.56 10.02 18.13
C SER A 1046 -30.18 11.27 17.55
N VAL A 1047 -30.33 11.27 16.23
CA VAL A 1047 -31.10 12.25 15.47
C VAL A 1047 -32.08 11.50 14.59
N LEU A 1048 -33.37 11.85 14.67
CA LEU A 1048 -34.37 11.42 13.69
C LEU A 1048 -34.87 12.64 12.92
N ASP A 1049 -34.74 12.61 11.59
CA ASP A 1049 -35.29 13.62 10.69
C ASP A 1049 -36.32 12.97 9.78
N ALA A 1050 -37.60 13.23 10.05
CA ALA A 1050 -38.73 12.57 9.39
C ALA A 1050 -39.59 13.59 8.64
N ARG A 1051 -39.81 13.34 7.34
CA ARG A 1051 -40.74 14.11 6.50
C ARG A 1051 -41.63 13.21 5.65
N HIS A 1052 -42.88 13.59 5.43
CA HIS A 1052 -43.84 12.76 4.68
C HIS A 1052 -43.96 11.34 5.26
N VAL A 1053 -43.95 11.21 6.58
CA VAL A 1053 -44.03 9.91 7.26
C VAL A 1053 -45.42 9.72 7.85
N THR A 1054 -45.98 8.52 7.70
CA THR A 1054 -47.20 8.12 8.39
C THR A 1054 -46.86 7.07 9.45
N PHE A 1055 -47.02 7.42 10.72
CA PHE A 1055 -46.99 6.48 11.84
C PHE A 1055 -48.43 6.11 12.20
N SER A 1056 -48.86 4.91 11.83
CA SER A 1056 -50.20 4.40 12.05
C SER A 1056 -50.21 3.36 13.17
N ASN A 1057 -51.04 3.57 14.20
CA ASN A 1057 -51.17 2.72 15.39
C ASN A 1057 -49.86 2.60 16.21
N LEU A 1058 -49.06 3.68 16.28
CA LEU A 1058 -47.77 3.71 16.97
C LEU A 1058 -47.63 4.92 17.90
N ASN A 1059 -47.35 4.63 19.17
CA ASN A 1059 -46.82 5.56 20.14
C ASN A 1059 -45.42 6.04 19.74
N PHE A 1060 -45.13 7.30 20.02
CA PHE A 1060 -43.87 7.93 19.69
C PHE A 1060 -43.15 8.38 20.96
N LEU A 1061 -41.97 7.82 21.21
CA LEU A 1061 -41.20 8.08 22.42
C LEU A 1061 -39.79 8.59 22.08
N ALA A 1062 -39.50 9.84 22.44
CA ALA A 1062 -38.15 10.40 22.41
C ALA A 1062 -37.64 10.57 23.85
N THR A 1063 -36.54 9.88 24.18
CA THR A 1063 -35.94 9.88 25.53
C THR A 1063 -34.63 10.68 25.60
N GLY A 1064 -34.07 11.06 24.45
CA GLY A 1064 -32.88 11.90 24.31
C GLY A 1064 -32.62 12.22 22.83
N GLY A 1065 -31.60 13.02 22.52
CA GLY A 1065 -31.23 13.31 21.13
C GLY A 1065 -32.03 14.45 20.49
N ALA A 1066 -32.19 14.40 19.16
CA ALA A 1066 -32.98 15.37 18.40
C ALA A 1066 -34.00 14.68 17.48
N VAL A 1067 -35.18 15.28 17.35
CA VAL A 1067 -36.21 14.83 16.43
C VAL A 1067 -36.75 16.03 15.65
N THR A 1068 -36.74 15.90 14.33
CA THR A 1068 -37.45 16.77 13.40
C THR A 1068 -38.57 15.97 12.76
N LEU A 1069 -39.83 16.44 12.86
CA LEU A 1069 -40.99 15.80 12.26
C LEU A 1069 -41.80 16.82 11.46
N ARG A 1070 -41.86 16.68 10.14
CA ARG A 1070 -42.55 17.64 9.27
C ARG A 1070 -43.45 16.96 8.26
N ASP A 1071 -44.53 17.63 7.85
CA ASP A 1071 -45.38 17.17 6.74
C ASP A 1071 -45.84 15.71 6.92
N SER A 1072 -46.10 15.29 8.16
CA SER A 1072 -46.26 13.88 8.56
C SER A 1072 -47.57 13.62 9.31
N VAL A 1073 -47.95 12.35 9.44
CA VAL A 1073 -49.20 11.91 10.09
C VAL A 1073 -48.88 10.97 11.24
N ILE A 1074 -49.44 11.22 12.42
CA ILE A 1074 -49.45 10.28 13.55
C ILE A 1074 -50.90 10.05 13.95
N ALA A 1075 -51.40 8.82 13.75
CA ALA A 1075 -52.81 8.48 13.98
C ALA A 1075 -52.98 6.99 14.30
N GLY A 1076 -54.10 6.61 14.92
CA GLY A 1076 -54.37 5.20 15.22
C GLY A 1076 -55.59 4.93 16.09
N THR A 1077 -55.94 3.65 16.25
CA THR A 1077 -57.01 3.17 17.14
C THR A 1077 -56.49 2.02 18.02
N PRO A 1078 -56.42 2.20 19.36
CA PRO A 1078 -56.69 3.44 20.10
C PRO A 1078 -55.73 4.59 19.70
N PRO A 1079 -56.11 5.87 19.93
CA PRO A 1079 -55.28 7.02 19.57
C PRO A 1079 -53.87 6.92 20.17
N PRO A 1080 -52.79 7.09 19.38
CA PRO A 1080 -51.43 6.94 19.87
C PRO A 1080 -51.01 8.03 20.85
N GLU A 1081 -49.91 7.81 21.57
CA GLU A 1081 -49.35 8.76 22.53
C GLU A 1081 -48.00 9.27 22.02
N ILE A 1082 -47.77 10.60 22.07
CA ILE A 1082 -46.46 11.20 21.79
C ILE A 1082 -45.84 11.63 23.12
N SER A 1083 -44.63 11.18 23.42
CA SER A 1083 -43.90 11.48 24.65
C SER A 1083 -42.47 11.92 24.36
N ILE A 1084 -42.16 13.16 24.72
CA ILE A 1084 -40.87 13.80 24.52
C ILE A 1084 -40.27 14.14 25.89
N TRP A 1085 -39.15 13.52 26.26
CA TRP A 1085 -38.53 13.73 27.57
C TRP A 1085 -37.70 15.00 27.63
N LYS A 1086 -37.40 15.46 28.84
CA LYS A 1086 -36.51 16.60 29.09
C LYS A 1086 -35.15 16.40 28.41
N GLY A 1087 -34.68 17.43 27.71
CA GLY A 1087 -33.38 17.42 27.02
C GLY A 1087 -33.42 16.94 25.56
N VAL A 1088 -34.57 16.47 25.07
CA VAL A 1088 -34.76 16.20 23.64
C VAL A 1088 -34.90 17.52 22.87
N ARG A 1089 -34.16 17.66 21.77
CA ARG A 1089 -34.39 18.75 20.80
C ARG A 1089 -35.53 18.36 19.86
N TRP A 1090 -36.73 18.84 20.15
CA TRP A 1090 -37.95 18.57 19.38
C TRP A 1090 -38.26 19.72 18.42
N GLN A 1091 -38.43 19.41 17.13
CA GLN A 1091 -38.86 20.34 16.08
C GLN A 1091 -39.98 19.74 15.23
N SER A 1092 -41.15 20.39 15.17
CA SER A 1092 -42.26 19.89 14.35
C SER A 1092 -43.08 20.98 13.67
N ASP A 1093 -43.56 20.69 12.45
CA ASP A 1093 -44.48 21.58 11.72
C ASP A 1093 -45.25 20.87 10.59
N ARG A 1094 -46.45 21.38 10.25
CA ARG A 1094 -47.32 20.87 9.17
C ARG A 1094 -47.70 19.39 9.30
N ASN A 1095 -47.87 18.90 10.52
CA ASN A 1095 -48.26 17.53 10.81
C ASN A 1095 -49.77 17.38 11.07
N LEU A 1096 -50.31 16.17 10.85
CA LEU A 1096 -51.64 15.79 11.29
C LEU A 1096 -51.54 14.84 12.50
N TYR A 1097 -52.17 15.25 13.59
CA TYR A 1097 -52.22 14.47 14.83
C TYR A 1097 -53.64 13.96 15.08
N ASP A 1098 -53.78 12.64 15.14
CA ASP A 1098 -54.94 11.95 15.73
C ASP A 1098 -54.45 11.10 16.91
N THR A 1099 -53.95 11.80 17.93
CA THR A 1099 -53.29 11.21 19.10
C THR A 1099 -54.10 11.46 20.36
N ARG A 1100 -53.84 10.69 21.41
CA ARG A 1100 -54.44 10.86 22.73
C ARG A 1100 -53.91 12.11 23.42
N PHE A 1101 -52.60 12.29 23.40
CA PHE A 1101 -51.90 13.46 23.92
C PHE A 1101 -50.51 13.61 23.29
N ILE A 1102 -49.96 14.83 23.39
CA ILE A 1102 -48.54 15.13 23.25
C ILE A 1102 -48.02 15.49 24.64
N ARG A 1103 -47.04 14.74 25.15
CA ARG A 1103 -46.37 14.99 26.43
C ARG A 1103 -45.01 15.61 26.17
N LEU A 1104 -44.80 16.84 26.65
CA LEU A 1104 -43.48 17.48 26.70
C LEU A 1104 -43.00 17.50 28.16
N ASP A 1105 -41.99 16.68 28.45
CA ASP A 1105 -41.51 16.38 29.79
C ASP A 1105 -42.63 15.91 30.74
N GLN A 1106 -43.08 16.77 31.65
CA GLN A 1106 -44.16 16.49 32.61
C GLN A 1106 -45.51 17.09 32.19
N THR A 1107 -45.55 17.88 31.11
CA THR A 1107 -46.75 18.60 30.68
C THR A 1107 -47.47 17.84 29.57
N PHE A 1108 -48.78 17.64 29.73
CA PHE A 1108 -49.63 16.95 28.76
C PHE A 1108 -50.51 17.92 28.00
N TYR A 1109 -50.56 17.76 26.68
CA TYR A 1109 -51.43 18.52 25.80
C TYR A 1109 -52.40 17.56 25.09
N SER A 1110 -53.69 17.89 25.14
CA SER A 1110 -54.78 17.15 24.52
C SER A 1110 -55.27 17.88 23.27
N PRO A 1111 -56.19 17.32 22.47
CA PRO A 1111 -56.81 18.04 21.36
C PRO A 1111 -57.37 19.42 21.77
N LYS A 1112 -57.90 19.54 22.99
CA LYS A 1112 -58.47 20.80 23.52
C LYS A 1112 -57.41 21.84 23.88
N THR A 1113 -56.19 21.42 24.22
CA THR A 1113 -55.09 22.30 24.68
C THR A 1113 -53.95 22.39 23.66
N PHE A 1114 -54.18 21.97 22.41
CA PHE A 1114 -53.16 22.01 21.37
C PHE A 1114 -52.70 23.43 21.03
N GLY A 1115 -53.60 24.42 21.11
CA GLY A 1115 -53.23 25.84 20.96
C GLY A 1115 -52.25 26.31 22.04
N ASP A 1116 -52.33 25.78 23.27
CA ASP A 1116 -51.37 26.08 24.33
C ASP A 1116 -50.00 25.48 24.02
N TYR A 1117 -49.97 24.26 23.50
CA TYR A 1117 -48.75 23.62 23.03
C TYR A 1117 -48.07 24.44 21.91
N GLN A 1118 -48.83 24.91 20.91
CA GLN A 1118 -48.29 25.73 19.81
C GLN A 1118 -47.69 27.05 20.32
N ARG A 1119 -48.35 27.69 21.30
CA ARG A 1119 -47.82 28.91 21.95
C ARG A 1119 -46.57 28.64 22.78
N ALA A 1120 -46.60 27.59 23.61
CA ALA A 1120 -45.52 27.25 24.53
C ALA A 1120 -44.23 26.83 23.81
N THR A 1121 -44.36 26.15 22.67
CA THR A 1121 -43.22 25.67 21.88
C THR A 1121 -42.80 26.64 20.78
N GLY A 1122 -43.71 27.47 20.26
CA GLY A 1122 -43.51 28.27 19.06
C GLY A 1122 -43.51 27.45 17.76
N GLN A 1123 -43.88 26.17 17.82
CA GLN A 1123 -43.81 25.18 16.73
C GLN A 1123 -45.21 24.77 16.24
N ASP A 1124 -45.28 23.87 15.25
CA ASP A 1124 -46.53 23.26 14.78
C ASP A 1124 -47.60 24.26 14.28
N LYS A 1125 -47.19 25.44 13.77
CA LYS A 1125 -48.13 26.46 13.27
C LYS A 1125 -49.00 25.96 12.12
N GLY A 1126 -48.43 25.12 11.25
CA GLY A 1126 -49.16 24.49 10.15
C GLY A 1126 -49.83 23.17 10.51
N SER A 1127 -49.65 22.66 11.73
CA SER A 1127 -50.14 21.35 12.15
C SER A 1127 -51.58 21.40 12.63
N ARG A 1128 -52.31 20.28 12.51
CA ARG A 1128 -53.72 20.17 12.94
C ARG A 1128 -53.92 18.92 13.79
N TRP A 1129 -54.70 19.07 14.87
CA TRP A 1129 -55.22 17.93 15.61
C TRP A 1129 -56.61 17.60 15.10
N MET A 1130 -56.75 16.48 14.40
CA MET A 1130 -58.03 16.09 13.81
C MET A 1130 -58.10 14.58 13.66
N LYS A 1131 -59.32 14.05 13.67
CA LYS A 1131 -59.55 12.63 13.46
C LYS A 1131 -59.06 12.22 12.06
N VAL A 1132 -58.27 11.15 11.98
CA VAL A 1132 -57.74 10.62 10.73
C VAL A 1132 -58.34 9.23 10.53
N GLU A 1133 -59.20 9.10 9.53
CA GLU A 1133 -59.75 7.80 9.16
C GLU A 1133 -58.83 7.11 8.16
N PHE A 1134 -58.14 6.07 8.63
CA PHE A 1134 -57.52 5.12 7.73
C PHE A 1134 -58.64 4.28 7.09
N LYS A 1135 -58.98 4.54 5.82
CA LYS A 1135 -59.66 3.52 5.03
C LYS A 1135 -58.74 2.30 5.05
N GLN A 1136 -59.22 1.16 5.56
CA GLN A 1136 -58.40 -0.03 5.73
C GLN A 1136 -57.52 -0.25 4.49
N PRO A 1137 -56.19 -0.16 4.62
CA PRO A 1137 -55.34 -0.50 3.51
C PRO A 1137 -55.30 -2.03 3.45
N PHE A 1138 -55.77 -2.59 2.33
CA PHE A 1138 -55.63 -3.99 1.93
C PHE A 1138 -56.58 -5.03 2.54
N ASP A 1139 -57.88 -4.90 2.27
CA ASP A 1139 -58.83 -6.05 2.24
C ASP A 1139 -58.96 -6.67 0.83
N GLY A 1140 -58.09 -6.25 -0.10
CA GLY A 1140 -57.88 -6.97 -1.34
C GLY A 1140 -57.12 -8.25 -1.04
N GLN A 1141 -57.82 -9.38 -1.03
CA GLN A 1141 -57.21 -10.71 -1.14
C GLN A 1141 -56.18 -10.68 -2.26
N ILE A 1142 -54.89 -10.57 -1.92
CA ILE A 1142 -53.86 -11.15 -2.77
C ILE A 1142 -54.15 -12.64 -2.66
N ALA A 1143 -54.84 -13.16 -3.68
CA ALA A 1143 -55.15 -14.57 -3.79
C ALA A 1143 -53.89 -15.36 -3.43
N LYS A 1144 -54.01 -16.28 -2.46
CA LYS A 1144 -52.96 -17.27 -2.19
C LYS A 1144 -52.49 -17.80 -3.54
N PRO A 1145 -51.19 -17.76 -3.88
CA PRO A 1145 -50.75 -18.35 -5.13
C PRO A 1145 -51.07 -19.84 -5.06
N ALA A 1146 -52.03 -20.26 -5.87
CA ALA A 1146 -52.20 -21.66 -6.19
C ALA A 1146 -50.91 -22.12 -6.83
N VAL A 1147 -50.33 -23.19 -6.30
CA VAL A 1147 -49.15 -23.85 -6.85
C VAL A 1147 -49.51 -24.34 -8.26
N GLY A 1148 -49.08 -23.62 -9.28
CA GLY A 1148 -49.34 -23.92 -10.68
C GLY A 1148 -48.29 -23.29 -11.59
N LYS A 1149 -47.72 -24.09 -12.48
CA LYS A 1149 -46.54 -23.81 -13.32
C LYS A 1149 -46.68 -22.58 -14.21
N GLY A 1150 -45.61 -21.77 -14.27
CA GLY A 1150 -45.20 -20.99 -15.44
C GLY A 1150 -45.96 -19.69 -15.74
N SER A 1151 -45.33 -18.55 -15.48
CA SER A 1151 -45.25 -17.32 -16.31
C SER A 1151 -44.99 -16.10 -15.41
N GLY A 1152 -44.12 -15.19 -15.87
CA GLY A 1152 -43.59 -14.08 -15.09
C GLY A 1152 -44.63 -13.04 -14.69
N VAL A 1153 -44.45 -12.46 -13.50
CA VAL A 1153 -45.25 -11.33 -13.02
C VAL A 1153 -44.59 -10.04 -13.46
N ASP A 1154 -45.27 -9.32 -14.35
CA ASP A 1154 -44.97 -7.95 -14.75
C ASP A 1154 -45.31 -6.98 -13.62
N VAL A 1155 -44.27 -6.34 -13.08
CA VAL A 1155 -44.33 -5.39 -11.96
C VAL A 1155 -44.89 -4.02 -12.35
N SER A 1156 -45.19 -3.79 -13.63
CA SER A 1156 -45.74 -2.51 -14.13
C SER A 1156 -47.23 -2.28 -13.81
N ARG A 1157 -47.92 -3.27 -13.22
CA ARG A 1157 -49.37 -3.21 -12.92
C ARG A 1157 -49.74 -3.01 -11.45
N LEU A 1158 -48.83 -2.56 -10.60
CA LEU A 1158 -49.20 -2.13 -9.24
C LEU A 1158 -50.11 -0.88 -9.33
N PRO A 1159 -51.29 -0.85 -8.65
CA PRO A 1159 -52.24 0.24 -8.80
C PRO A 1159 -51.67 1.60 -8.37
N SER A 1160 -52.07 2.64 -9.10
CA SER A 1160 -51.73 4.06 -8.93
C SER A 1160 -52.26 4.72 -7.63
N ALA A 1161 -52.56 3.95 -6.58
CA ALA A 1161 -53.09 4.46 -5.31
C ALA A 1161 -51.99 4.88 -4.31
N MET A 1162 -50.73 4.95 -4.74
CA MET A 1162 -49.62 5.61 -4.03
C MET A 1162 -49.24 6.91 -4.74
N ARG A 1163 -50.20 7.83 -4.84
CA ARG A 1163 -49.95 9.26 -4.94
C ARG A 1163 -50.60 9.94 -3.76
#